data_AF-A0AAD9JUM1-F1
#
_entry.id   AF-A0AAD9JUM1-F1
#
_cell.length_a   1.000
_cell.length_b   1.000
_cell.length_c   1.000
_cell.angle_alpha   90.00
_cell.angle_beta   90.00
_cell.angle_gamma   90.00
#
_symmetry.space_group_name_H-M   'P 1'
#
loop_
_entity.id
_entity.type
_entity.pdbx_description
1 polymer ?
#
loop_
_entity_poly.entity_id
_entity_poly.type
_entity_poly.pdbx_seq_one_letter_code
_entity_poly.pdbx_strand_id
1 'polypeptide(L)'
;MLIFRKCDAMLLELRKQKFLIIAQLPLGGALVGVGKCETLVLYKDFDGVEPIDIPLDERRKLMAVAAGSAPPTANDASFPVLESLPAEHVFRSGLRATLRMMRPADVEAVYGMVARAALAGHGSGYGEDDVLSLETFRQTFLVDHYNVMWELVTGTRAVFAFTAVGATVYARAPAAAACDVTVVLEPGYHGRGIGVELQEVSNQLAKDLGYSGVLSDTPVLNHRVGDIISSHGYSVVGHIPNGIRLAGRGVVDLLFSYKTFDDLDYLLLDDVIESFQLVRDAATRGANVGVDEYPDEESFRERLDLSEAFALKDENDGKLKGLILVHPFLMSRTLPIYLARIFVFYSAELDRRGAFPHILELSQQLTTAIGLSYSAWVMLVFRKCEATVLELRRQKFHVVAYLPLGGELADVGPCETLVLYKEMAGADPVEWSLEDRTAMAKATVHQSAVNASRFPDIPSLPVAHTLRDGTRARVRVMRPDESEAVYALFLEAARAGRGYSVDETLTLDDFTDWFLLDHYNIVWEEADSHRMIAFTSIGDEPCKRSSKAVGCDPLLVVRPEYSNRGIGGELVDANESFAVQLGYTAIRSDTPIVNHRMCDMIGKRGYSIVGVLPNCINIAGHGIVDVLCTYKNLKDAQPFVPRDGAGAPTVSKL
;
A
#
# COMPACT_ATOMS: atom_id res chain seq x y z
N MET A 1 24.34 -0.46 5.83
CA MET A 1 24.59 0.97 6.10
C MET A 1 23.31 1.61 6.58
N LEU A 2 23.34 2.46 7.60
CA LEU A 2 22.14 3.16 8.10
C LEU A 2 22.23 4.64 7.74
N ILE A 3 21.17 5.20 7.15
CA ILE A 3 21.07 6.62 6.81
C ILE A 3 19.69 7.16 7.12
N PHE A 4 19.53 8.47 7.28
CA PHE A 4 18.19 9.07 7.42
C PHE A 4 17.52 9.22 6.04
N ARG A 5 16.20 8.96 5.97
CA ARG A 5 15.43 9.01 4.72
C ARG A 5 15.53 10.36 4.01
N LYS A 6 15.56 11.47 4.76
CA LYS A 6 15.62 12.85 4.21
C LYS A 6 17.00 13.28 3.69
N CYS A 7 17.94 12.35 3.52
CA CYS A 7 19.26 12.64 2.94
C CYS A 7 19.29 12.32 1.42
N ASP A 8 18.38 12.90 0.64
CA ASP A 8 18.12 12.53 -0.77
C ASP A 8 19.37 12.55 -1.67
N ALA A 9 20.23 13.56 -1.51
CA ALA A 9 21.47 13.65 -2.27
C ALA A 9 22.42 12.49 -2.00
N MET A 10 22.50 12.02 -0.74
CA MET A 10 23.29 10.87 -0.35
C MET A 10 22.64 9.57 -0.82
N LEU A 11 21.32 9.46 -0.73
CA LEU A 11 20.55 8.32 -1.26
C LEU A 11 20.80 8.11 -2.75
N LEU A 12 20.72 9.18 -3.53
CA LEU A 12 20.97 9.13 -4.98
C LEU A 12 22.38 8.64 -5.28
N GLU A 13 23.38 9.12 -4.54
CA GLU A 13 24.77 8.68 -4.74
C GLU A 13 24.99 7.22 -4.33
N LEU A 14 24.36 6.77 -3.25
CA LEU A 14 24.43 5.38 -2.79
C LEU A 14 23.73 4.44 -3.78
N ARG A 15 22.61 4.84 -4.40
CA ARG A 15 21.96 4.09 -5.48
C ARG A 15 22.87 3.94 -6.71
N LYS A 16 23.60 4.98 -7.12
CA LYS A 16 24.61 4.87 -8.20
C LYS A 16 25.69 3.85 -7.86
N GLN A 17 26.01 3.71 -6.57
CA GLN A 17 26.93 2.70 -6.07
C GLN A 17 26.28 1.33 -5.85
N LYS A 18 25.04 1.10 -6.31
CA LYS A 18 24.27 -0.15 -6.16
C LYS A 18 23.92 -0.54 -4.72
N PHE A 19 23.74 0.44 -3.83
CA PHE A 19 23.08 0.16 -2.56
C PHE A 19 21.57 0.03 -2.77
N LEU A 20 20.99 -1.05 -2.24
CA LEU A 20 19.57 -1.35 -2.15
C LEU A 20 19.05 -0.91 -0.78
N ILE A 21 17.86 -0.31 -0.74
CA ILE A 21 17.13 -0.13 0.53
C ILE A 21 16.50 -1.47 0.85
N ILE A 22 16.77 -1.97 2.05
CA ILE A 22 16.34 -3.30 2.46
C ILE A 22 15.51 -3.30 3.74
N ALA A 23 15.50 -2.18 4.47
CA ALA A 23 14.51 -1.91 5.51
C ALA A 23 14.29 -0.42 5.65
N GLN A 24 13.06 -0.04 6.00
CA GLN A 24 12.71 1.31 6.39
C GLN A 24 12.20 1.26 7.83
N LEU A 25 12.99 1.78 8.75
CA LEU A 25 12.70 1.73 10.17
C LEU A 25 12.06 3.06 10.59
N PRO A 26 10.85 3.05 11.20
CA PRO A 26 10.20 4.26 11.73
C PRO A 26 10.92 4.84 12.97
N LEU A 27 12.14 4.37 13.24
CA LEU A 27 13.03 4.75 14.32
C LEU A 27 13.55 6.18 14.08
N GLY A 28 12.73 7.15 14.49
CA GLY A 28 12.98 8.56 14.32
C GLY A 28 14.22 9.04 15.09
N GLY A 29 15.30 9.37 14.37
CA GLY A 29 16.27 10.34 14.86
C GLY A 29 15.80 11.75 14.51
N ALA A 30 16.05 12.73 15.37
CA ALA A 30 15.83 14.13 15.00
C ALA A 30 17.06 14.66 14.27
N LEU A 31 16.92 14.99 12.98
CA LEU A 31 17.93 15.77 12.27
C LEU A 31 17.77 17.25 12.66
N VAL A 32 18.88 17.90 13.05
CA VAL A 32 18.87 19.31 13.43
C VAL A 32 18.32 20.15 12.27
N GLY A 33 17.21 20.85 12.52
CA GLY A 33 16.52 21.69 11.52
C GLY A 33 15.54 20.94 10.60
N VAL A 34 15.38 19.62 10.72
CA VAL A 34 14.57 18.80 9.81
C VAL A 34 13.47 18.00 10.54
N GLY A 35 13.60 17.81 11.86
CA GLY A 35 12.62 17.09 12.68
C GLY A 35 12.86 15.58 12.73
N LYS A 36 11.85 14.81 13.15
CA LYS A 36 11.90 13.34 13.18
C LYS A 36 12.07 12.80 11.75
N CYS A 37 13.01 11.88 11.56
CA CYS A 37 13.33 11.24 10.29
C CYS A 37 13.47 9.73 10.46
N GLU A 38 12.86 8.97 9.55
CA GLU A 38 13.03 7.52 9.47
C GLU A 38 14.48 7.13 9.16
N THR A 39 14.88 5.95 9.60
CA THR A 39 16.20 5.37 9.34
C THR A 39 16.07 4.30 8.26
N LEU A 40 16.77 4.48 7.14
CA LEU A 40 16.88 3.49 6.07
C LEU A 40 18.06 2.55 6.33
N VAL A 41 17.82 1.25 6.19
CA VAL A 41 18.86 0.23 6.12
C VAL A 41 19.18 -0.04 4.66
N LEU A 42 20.40 0.28 4.27
CA LEU A 42 20.94 0.08 2.93
C LEU A 42 21.89 -1.13 2.92
N TYR A 43 21.74 -1.98 1.92
CA TYR A 43 22.58 -3.14 1.67
C TYR A 43 23.22 -3.04 0.30
N LYS A 44 24.41 -3.58 0.13
CA LYS A 44 25.05 -3.70 -1.18
C LYS A 44 25.70 -5.06 -1.22
N ASP A 45 25.32 -5.85 -2.21
CA ASP A 45 26.06 -7.06 -2.53
C ASP A 45 27.38 -6.66 -3.19
N PHE A 46 28.46 -7.24 -2.72
CA PHE A 46 29.78 -7.09 -3.32
C PHE A 46 30.05 -8.36 -4.12
N ASP A 47 29.41 -8.48 -5.28
CA ASP A 47 29.56 -9.62 -6.19
C ASP A 47 31.04 -10.02 -6.33
N GLY A 48 31.36 -11.26 -5.97
CA GLY A 48 32.70 -11.82 -6.11
C GLY A 48 33.73 -11.42 -5.05
N VAL A 49 33.32 -10.73 -3.98
CA VAL A 49 34.17 -10.51 -2.80
C VAL A 49 33.88 -11.63 -1.80
N GLU A 50 34.86 -12.50 -1.55
CA GLU A 50 34.73 -13.48 -0.46
C GLU A 50 34.51 -12.74 0.87
N PRO A 51 33.63 -13.26 1.75
CA PRO A 51 33.44 -12.69 3.07
C PRO A 51 34.80 -12.52 3.75
N ILE A 52 35.12 -11.29 4.16
CA ILE A 52 36.32 -11.05 4.96
C ILE A 52 36.07 -11.70 6.31
N ASP A 53 36.80 -12.78 6.59
CA ASP A 53 36.82 -13.38 7.92
C ASP A 53 37.60 -12.43 8.84
N ILE A 54 36.88 -11.49 9.46
CA ILE A 54 37.46 -10.54 10.40
C ILE A 54 37.80 -11.34 11.66
N PRO A 55 39.08 -11.44 12.06
CA PRO A 55 39.46 -12.15 13.27
C PRO A 55 38.65 -11.64 14.46
N LEU A 56 38.21 -12.55 15.34
CA LEU A 56 37.33 -12.24 16.47
C LEU A 56 37.80 -11.03 17.30
N ASP A 57 39.12 -10.87 17.45
CA ASP A 57 39.72 -9.75 18.18
C ASP A 57 39.64 -8.40 17.45
N GLU A 58 39.64 -8.37 16.12
CA GLU A 58 39.37 -7.17 15.34
C GLU A 58 37.87 -6.84 15.32
N ARG A 59 37.01 -7.85 15.25
CA ARG A 59 35.55 -7.68 15.37
C ARG A 59 35.18 -7.04 16.71
N ARG A 60 35.81 -7.49 17.81
CA ARG A 60 35.67 -6.88 19.16
C ARG A 60 36.05 -5.39 19.18
N LYS A 61 37.16 -5.01 18.52
CA LYS A 61 37.60 -3.61 18.44
C LYS A 61 36.60 -2.74 17.66
N LEU A 62 36.05 -3.26 16.56
CA LEU A 62 35.06 -2.54 15.75
C LEU A 62 33.76 -2.31 16.52
N MET A 63 33.26 -3.31 17.25
CA MET A 63 32.05 -3.16 18.07
C MET A 63 32.23 -2.20 19.25
N ALA A 64 33.41 -2.18 19.89
CA ALA A 64 33.71 -1.25 20.97
C ALA A 64 33.74 0.22 20.52
N VAL A 65 34.09 0.50 19.25
CA VAL A 65 34.08 1.87 18.68
C VAL A 65 32.66 2.34 18.35
N ALA A 66 31.76 1.43 17.98
CA ALA A 66 30.37 1.77 17.63
C ALA A 66 29.51 2.19 18.83
N ALA A 67 29.86 1.76 20.05
CA ALA A 67 29.04 1.98 21.25
C ALA A 67 29.02 3.42 21.78
N GLY A 68 29.89 4.33 21.30
CA GLY A 68 29.78 5.80 21.32
C GLY A 68 29.58 6.54 22.67
N SER A 69 29.30 5.83 23.75
CA SER A 69 28.91 6.35 25.06
C SER A 69 29.74 5.64 26.12
N ALA A 70 30.24 6.39 27.11
CA ALA A 70 30.86 5.76 28.26
C ALA A 70 29.79 4.92 28.98
N PRO A 71 30.02 3.62 29.21
CA PRO A 71 29.05 2.77 29.90
C PRO A 71 28.78 3.36 31.29
N PRO A 72 27.52 3.38 31.77
CA PRO A 72 27.25 3.68 33.17
C PRO A 72 28.08 2.71 34.02
N THR A 73 28.93 3.25 34.90
CA THR A 73 29.80 2.42 35.74
C THR A 73 28.94 1.55 36.65
N ALA A 74 29.12 0.23 36.56
CA ALA A 74 28.34 -0.82 37.23
C ALA A 74 28.23 -0.72 38.77
N ASN A 75 28.88 0.27 39.40
CA ASN A 75 28.97 0.40 40.85
C ASN A 75 27.97 1.37 41.49
N ASP A 76 27.16 2.13 40.73
CA ASP A 76 26.24 3.13 41.30
C ASP A 76 24.78 3.03 40.85
N ALA A 77 24.42 2.05 40.03
CA ALA A 77 23.05 1.92 39.52
C ALA A 77 22.20 1.04 40.45
N SER A 78 21.45 1.67 41.36
CA SER A 78 20.14 1.13 41.71
C SER A 78 19.33 1.12 40.42
N PHE A 79 19.29 -0.01 39.71
CA PHE A 79 18.34 -0.18 38.61
C PHE A 79 16.96 0.23 39.15
N PRO A 80 16.21 1.09 38.43
CA PRO A 80 14.86 1.42 38.87
C PRO A 80 14.13 0.09 39.02
N VAL A 81 13.68 -0.19 40.25
CA VAL A 81 12.84 -1.35 40.50
C VAL A 81 11.58 -1.07 39.70
N LEU A 82 11.37 -1.87 38.65
CA LEU A 82 10.14 -1.79 37.88
C LEU A 82 9.04 -2.30 38.79
N GLU A 83 8.37 -1.37 39.49
CA GLU A 83 7.24 -1.66 40.37
C GLU A 83 6.11 -2.39 39.62
N SER A 84 6.10 -2.31 38.29
CA SER A 84 5.14 -2.98 37.41
C SER A 84 5.42 -4.47 37.16
N LEU A 85 6.62 -4.99 37.44
CA LEU A 85 6.88 -6.42 37.23
C LEU A 85 6.20 -7.26 38.32
N PRO A 86 5.29 -8.18 37.96
CA PRO A 86 4.65 -9.03 38.94
C PRO A 86 5.71 -9.93 39.59
N ALA A 87 5.68 -10.03 40.92
CA ALA A 87 6.61 -10.90 41.66
C ALA A 87 6.49 -12.37 41.25
N GLU A 88 5.30 -12.79 40.80
CA GLU A 88 5.02 -14.11 40.22
C GLU A 88 4.14 -13.99 38.97
N HIS A 89 4.44 -14.79 37.95
CA HIS A 89 3.61 -14.99 36.76
C HIS A 89 3.16 -16.44 36.65
N VAL A 90 1.89 -16.64 36.29
CA VAL A 90 1.32 -17.97 36.04
C VAL A 90 1.07 -18.08 34.54
N PHE A 91 1.88 -18.88 33.86
CA PHE A 91 1.73 -19.13 32.45
C PHE A 91 0.42 -19.86 32.15
N ARG A 92 -0.12 -19.73 30.93
CA ARG A 92 -1.31 -20.47 30.46
C ARG A 92 -1.14 -21.99 30.57
N SER A 93 0.10 -22.47 30.53
CA SER A 93 0.46 -23.87 30.78
C SER A 93 0.29 -24.33 32.25
N GLY A 94 -0.04 -23.42 33.17
CA GLY A 94 -0.06 -23.64 34.62
C GLY A 94 1.31 -23.54 35.29
N LEU A 95 2.39 -23.31 34.52
CA LEU A 95 3.73 -23.09 35.05
C LEU A 95 3.77 -21.79 35.86
N ARG A 96 4.38 -21.83 37.05
CA ARG A 96 4.56 -20.64 37.89
C ARG A 96 6.01 -20.22 37.90
N ALA A 97 6.26 -18.96 37.61
CA ALA A 97 7.60 -18.37 37.64
C ALA A 97 7.64 -17.10 38.48
N THR A 98 8.75 -16.86 39.16
CA THR A 98 9.08 -15.55 39.72
C THR A 98 9.90 -14.76 38.72
N LEU A 99 9.56 -13.48 38.55
CA LEU A 99 10.32 -12.56 37.72
C LEU A 99 11.23 -11.74 38.61
N ARG A 100 12.48 -11.56 38.20
CA ARG A 100 13.41 -10.66 38.88
C ARG A 100 14.44 -10.12 37.91
N MET A 101 15.04 -8.99 38.25
CA MET A 101 16.18 -8.46 37.51
C MET A 101 17.36 -9.43 37.55
N MET A 102 18.11 -9.50 36.45
CA MET A 102 19.36 -10.24 36.34
C MET A 102 20.40 -9.68 37.32
N ARG A 103 21.09 -10.56 38.03
CA ARG A 103 22.21 -10.23 38.92
C ARG A 103 23.52 -10.57 38.23
N PRO A 104 24.65 -9.97 38.64
CA PRO A 104 25.96 -10.34 38.12
C PRO A 104 26.28 -11.84 38.20
N ALA A 105 25.78 -12.54 39.23
CA ALA A 105 25.97 -13.98 39.40
C ALA A 105 25.17 -14.85 38.40
N ASP A 106 24.15 -14.29 37.73
CA ASP A 106 23.30 -15.04 36.80
C ASP A 106 23.87 -15.05 35.37
N VAL A 107 24.82 -14.16 35.08
CA VAL A 107 25.35 -13.90 33.74
C VAL A 107 25.88 -15.15 33.06
N GLU A 108 26.62 -15.98 33.79
CA GLU A 108 27.19 -17.21 33.25
C GLU A 108 26.10 -18.22 32.85
N ALA A 109 25.01 -18.27 33.63
CA ALA A 109 23.87 -19.12 33.32
C ALA A 109 23.16 -18.63 32.05
N VAL A 110 22.87 -17.34 31.95
CA VAL A 110 22.22 -16.74 30.77
C VAL A 110 23.11 -16.88 29.53
N TYR A 111 24.40 -16.58 29.66
CA TYR A 111 25.36 -16.79 28.58
C TYR A 111 25.35 -18.25 28.11
N GLY A 112 25.32 -19.20 29.05
CA GLY A 112 25.19 -20.62 28.73
C GLY A 112 23.89 -20.95 27.98
N MET A 113 22.77 -20.31 28.32
CA MET A 113 21.49 -20.47 27.60
C MET A 113 21.57 -19.94 26.16
N VAL A 114 22.06 -18.72 25.98
CA VAL A 114 22.22 -18.07 24.67
C VAL A 114 23.19 -18.85 23.79
N ALA A 115 24.33 -19.25 24.34
CA ALA A 115 25.34 -20.04 23.62
C ALA A 115 24.78 -21.41 23.20
N ARG A 116 24.04 -22.10 24.07
CA ARG A 116 23.36 -23.35 23.69
C ARG A 116 22.32 -23.12 22.60
N ALA A 117 21.56 -22.03 22.68
CA ALA A 117 20.59 -21.68 21.64
C ALA A 117 21.31 -21.49 20.29
N ALA A 118 22.28 -20.58 20.21
CA ALA A 118 23.06 -20.32 18.99
C ALA A 118 23.71 -21.59 18.38
N LEU A 119 24.28 -22.46 19.22
CA LEU A 119 24.96 -23.67 18.77
C LEU A 119 24.04 -24.85 18.44
N ALA A 120 22.75 -24.81 18.81
CA ALA A 120 21.82 -25.92 18.56
C ALA A 120 21.51 -26.14 17.07
N GLY A 121 21.78 -25.15 16.20
CA GLY A 121 21.63 -25.27 14.74
C GLY A 121 20.20 -25.51 14.22
N HIS A 122 19.20 -25.37 15.09
CA HIS A 122 17.79 -25.62 14.79
C HIS A 122 17.01 -24.34 14.45
N GLY A 123 17.68 -23.27 13.99
CA GLY A 123 17.03 -21.99 13.71
C GLY A 123 16.57 -21.28 14.99
N SER A 124 17.42 -21.28 16.01
CA SER A 124 17.17 -20.79 17.38
C SER A 124 17.14 -19.27 17.53
N GLY A 125 17.11 -18.52 16.44
CA GLY A 125 17.09 -17.05 16.45
C GLY A 125 18.47 -16.40 16.49
N TYR A 126 19.49 -17.09 17.00
CA TYR A 126 20.86 -16.59 17.14
C TYR A 126 21.83 -17.27 16.17
N GLY A 127 22.73 -16.49 15.61
CA GLY A 127 23.83 -16.94 14.78
C GLY A 127 24.92 -17.63 15.59
N GLU A 128 25.69 -18.50 14.94
CA GLU A 128 26.88 -19.09 15.56
C GLU A 128 27.91 -18.03 15.96
N ASP A 129 27.91 -16.91 15.22
CA ASP A 129 28.71 -15.73 15.45
C ASP A 129 28.23 -14.87 16.63
N ASP A 130 27.00 -15.09 17.12
CA ASP A 130 26.42 -14.39 18.27
C ASP A 130 26.89 -15.01 19.59
N VAL A 131 27.64 -16.11 19.56
CA VAL A 131 28.34 -16.68 20.72
C VAL A 131 29.56 -15.80 21.03
N LEU A 132 29.27 -14.61 21.55
CA LEU A 132 30.25 -13.66 22.07
C LEU A 132 31.06 -14.31 23.19
N SER A 133 32.27 -13.85 23.52
CA SER A 133 32.88 -14.31 24.77
C SER A 133 32.02 -13.87 25.95
N LEU A 134 32.07 -14.60 27.07
CA LEU A 134 31.37 -14.23 28.30
C LEU A 134 31.57 -12.75 28.69
N GLU A 135 32.77 -12.21 28.45
CA GLU A 135 33.07 -10.80 28.72
C GLU A 135 32.37 -9.84 27.75
N THR A 136 32.30 -10.16 26.46
CA THR A 136 31.55 -9.35 25.51
C THR A 136 30.04 -9.48 25.76
N PHE A 137 29.55 -10.67 26.11
CA PHE A 137 28.17 -10.87 26.55
C PHE A 137 27.82 -10.01 27.78
N ARG A 138 28.74 -9.95 28.77
CA ARG A 138 28.60 -9.04 29.92
C ARG A 138 28.44 -7.60 29.49
N GLN A 139 29.30 -7.12 28.60
CA GLN A 139 29.26 -5.73 28.16
C GLN A 139 27.97 -5.41 27.41
N THR A 140 27.57 -6.24 26.46
CA THR A 140 26.40 -5.99 25.62
C THR A 140 25.08 -6.11 26.40
N PHE A 141 24.90 -7.19 27.16
CA PHE A 141 23.61 -7.45 27.80
C PHE A 141 23.49 -6.74 29.16
N LEU A 142 24.51 -6.68 30.01
CA LEU A 142 24.33 -6.08 31.36
C LEU A 142 24.26 -4.56 31.36
N VAL A 143 24.93 -3.91 30.42
CA VAL A 143 25.10 -2.45 30.46
C VAL A 143 23.91 -1.78 29.78
N ASP A 144 23.51 -2.30 28.62
CA ASP A 144 22.61 -1.58 27.71
C ASP A 144 21.17 -2.12 27.72
N HIS A 145 20.89 -3.18 28.50
CA HIS A 145 19.57 -3.83 28.53
C HIS A 145 19.00 -3.97 29.94
N TYR A 146 17.68 -3.90 30.01
CA TYR A 146 16.87 -4.35 31.14
C TYR A 146 16.67 -5.86 31.02
N ASN A 147 17.35 -6.59 31.88
CA ASN A 147 17.42 -8.05 31.84
C ASN A 147 16.53 -8.66 32.93
N VAL A 148 15.54 -9.43 32.53
CA VAL A 148 14.59 -10.12 33.41
C VAL A 148 14.82 -11.62 33.36
N MET A 149 14.96 -12.20 34.56
CA MET A 149 15.16 -13.63 34.79
C MET A 149 13.84 -14.28 35.18
N TRP A 150 13.56 -15.43 34.58
CA TRP A 150 12.38 -16.23 34.88
C TRP A 150 12.80 -17.50 35.62
N GLU A 151 12.49 -17.54 36.92
CA GLU A 151 12.83 -18.67 37.80
C GLU A 151 11.57 -19.45 38.16
N LEU A 152 11.64 -20.78 38.14
CA LEU A 152 10.52 -21.59 38.62
C LEU A 152 10.27 -21.39 40.12
N VAL A 153 9.00 -21.32 40.51
CA VAL A 153 8.57 -21.27 41.93
C VAL A 153 8.83 -22.60 42.66
N THR A 154 9.18 -23.67 41.94
CA THR A 154 9.61 -24.94 42.54
C THR A 154 10.99 -24.79 43.18
N GLY A 155 11.17 -25.22 44.43
CA GLY A 155 12.28 -24.86 45.34
C GLY A 155 13.75 -25.03 44.90
N THR A 156 14.03 -25.38 43.64
CA THR A 156 15.35 -25.38 43.01
C THR A 156 15.76 -24.02 42.41
N ARG A 157 14.84 -23.03 42.30
CA ARG A 157 15.09 -21.70 41.69
C ARG A 157 15.89 -21.77 40.37
N ALA A 158 15.56 -22.75 39.53
CA ALA A 158 16.21 -22.88 38.23
C ALA A 158 15.68 -21.79 37.29
N VAL A 159 16.59 -21.02 36.71
CA VAL A 159 16.30 -20.14 35.57
C VAL A 159 15.94 -21.02 34.39
N PHE A 160 14.79 -20.76 33.77
CA PHE A 160 14.36 -21.48 32.57
C PHE A 160 14.11 -20.56 31.36
N ALA A 161 13.96 -19.26 31.60
CA ALA A 161 13.86 -18.27 30.54
C ALA A 161 14.56 -16.95 30.92
N PHE A 162 14.89 -16.18 29.88
CA PHE A 162 15.55 -14.89 29.96
C PHE A 162 14.90 -13.94 28.96
N THR A 163 14.64 -12.71 29.40
CA THR A 163 14.16 -11.61 28.56
C THR A 163 15.12 -10.43 28.70
N ALA A 164 15.52 -9.82 27.59
CA ALA A 164 16.23 -8.55 27.60
C ALA A 164 15.49 -7.51 26.76
N VAL A 165 15.34 -6.30 27.29
CA VAL A 165 14.78 -5.14 26.60
C VAL A 165 15.80 -4.03 26.64
N GLY A 166 16.32 -3.60 25.49
CA GLY A 166 17.35 -2.55 25.42
C GLY A 166 17.16 -1.68 24.20
N ALA A 167 17.76 -0.50 24.21
CA ALA A 167 17.70 0.40 23.06
C ALA A 167 18.18 -0.33 21.80
N THR A 168 17.40 -0.23 20.71
CA THR A 168 17.75 -0.95 19.50
C THR A 168 19.03 -0.38 18.87
N VAL A 169 19.96 -1.26 18.49
CA VAL A 169 21.23 -0.83 17.85
C VAL A 169 21.01 -0.18 16.49
N TYR A 170 19.81 -0.35 15.93
CA TYR A 170 19.41 0.23 14.66
C TYR A 170 18.88 1.68 14.79
N ALA A 171 18.66 2.17 16.02
CA ALA A 171 18.29 3.56 16.27
C ALA A 171 19.54 4.45 16.45
N ARG A 172 19.57 5.61 15.79
CA ARG A 172 20.69 6.58 15.89
C ARG A 172 20.40 7.77 16.81
N ALA A 173 19.29 7.74 17.54
CA ALA A 173 18.91 8.80 18.45
C ALA A 173 19.57 8.61 19.83
N PRO A 174 20.06 9.68 20.50
CA PRO A 174 20.60 9.59 21.86
C PRO A 174 19.59 9.06 22.90
N ALA A 175 18.29 9.21 22.62
CA ALA A 175 17.20 8.54 23.29
C ALA A 175 16.49 7.68 22.24
N ALA A 176 16.83 6.39 22.18
CA ALA A 176 16.23 5.48 21.22
C ALA A 176 14.72 5.40 21.46
N ALA A 177 13.93 5.77 20.44
CA ALA A 177 12.48 5.70 20.52
C ALA A 177 11.95 4.26 20.47
N ALA A 178 12.78 3.28 20.11
CA ALA A 178 12.42 1.87 20.16
C ALA A 178 13.52 1.03 20.81
N CYS A 179 13.13 -0.18 21.15
CA CYS A 179 14.00 -1.19 21.74
C CYS A 179 14.08 -2.45 20.89
N ASP A 180 15.12 -3.25 21.12
CA ASP A 180 15.16 -4.66 20.75
C ASP A 180 14.66 -5.49 21.94
N VAL A 181 13.99 -6.60 21.62
CA VAL A 181 13.58 -7.60 22.60
C VAL A 181 14.28 -8.92 22.29
N THR A 182 14.97 -9.46 23.30
CA THR A 182 15.57 -10.78 23.26
C THR A 182 14.80 -11.71 24.19
N VAL A 183 14.43 -12.89 23.70
CA VAL A 183 13.80 -13.96 24.51
C VAL A 183 14.55 -15.26 24.30
N VAL A 184 15.00 -15.87 25.39
CA VAL A 184 15.66 -17.18 25.38
C VAL A 184 14.93 -18.12 26.32
N LEU A 185 14.58 -19.30 25.82
CA LEU A 185 13.83 -20.32 26.55
C LEU A 185 14.58 -21.65 26.53
N GLU A 186 14.73 -22.27 27.70
CA GLU A 186 15.32 -23.61 27.83
C GLU A 186 14.55 -24.65 26.99
N PRO A 187 15.22 -25.54 26.23
CA PRO A 187 14.57 -26.47 25.30
C PRO A 187 13.48 -27.34 25.92
N GLY A 188 13.61 -27.73 27.19
CA GLY A 188 12.61 -28.55 27.90
C GLY A 188 11.24 -27.89 28.07
N TYR A 189 11.14 -26.58 27.81
CA TYR A 189 9.92 -25.77 27.95
C TYR A 189 9.33 -25.33 26.60
N HIS A 190 9.95 -25.73 25.48
CA HIS A 190 9.42 -25.42 24.14
C HIS A 190 8.06 -26.09 23.90
N GLY A 191 7.25 -25.49 23.03
CA GLY A 191 5.94 -26.03 22.64
C GLY A 191 4.82 -25.90 23.67
N ARG A 192 5.05 -25.13 24.75
CA ARG A 192 4.06 -24.92 25.84
C ARG A 192 3.35 -23.56 25.80
N GLY A 193 3.49 -22.81 24.70
CA GLY A 193 2.99 -21.43 24.59
C GLY A 193 3.80 -20.38 25.36
N ILE A 194 4.80 -20.78 26.16
CA ILE A 194 5.60 -19.88 27.01
C ILE A 194 6.27 -18.76 26.21
N GLY A 195 6.81 -19.05 25.01
CA GLY A 195 7.45 -18.03 24.18
C GLY A 195 6.53 -16.87 23.77
N VAL A 196 5.24 -17.16 23.54
CA VAL A 196 4.21 -16.14 23.25
C VAL A 196 4.06 -15.23 24.46
N GLU A 197 3.83 -15.81 25.65
CA GLU A 197 3.64 -15.04 26.88
C GLU A 197 4.90 -14.26 27.30
N LEU A 198 6.09 -14.79 27.05
CA LEU A 198 7.34 -14.06 27.25
C LEU A 198 7.41 -12.83 26.35
N GLN A 199 6.99 -12.94 25.09
CA GLN A 199 6.94 -11.79 24.17
C GLN A 199 5.89 -10.76 24.62
N GLU A 200 4.71 -11.18 25.07
CA GLU A 200 3.67 -10.29 25.65
C GLU A 200 4.26 -9.44 26.79
N VAL A 201 4.94 -10.09 27.73
CA VAL A 201 5.54 -9.41 28.89
C VAL A 201 6.70 -8.52 28.49
N SER A 202 7.50 -8.93 27.50
CA SER A 202 8.60 -8.12 26.99
C SER A 202 8.11 -6.84 26.31
N ASN A 203 7.02 -6.93 25.55
CA ASN A 203 6.39 -5.78 24.91
C ASN A 203 5.81 -4.82 25.96
N GLN A 204 5.14 -5.34 26.99
CA GLN A 204 4.65 -4.50 28.08
C GLN A 204 5.79 -3.81 28.82
N LEU A 205 6.87 -4.54 29.11
CA LEU A 205 8.05 -3.97 29.74
C LEU A 205 8.68 -2.84 28.89
N ALA A 206 8.78 -3.04 27.58
CA ALA A 206 9.24 -2.01 26.67
C ALA A 206 8.34 -0.76 26.67
N LYS A 207 7.01 -0.92 26.70
CA LYS A 207 6.05 0.18 26.84
C LYS A 207 6.24 0.91 28.18
N ASP A 208 6.38 0.17 29.28
CA ASP A 208 6.61 0.72 30.64
C ASP A 208 7.93 1.50 30.74
N LEU A 209 8.96 1.07 30.00
CA LEU A 209 10.25 1.75 29.91
C LEU A 209 10.21 3.02 29.03
N GLY A 210 9.06 3.34 28.42
CA GLY A 210 8.85 4.54 27.62
C GLY A 210 9.33 4.43 26.18
N TYR A 211 9.62 3.23 25.69
CA TYR A 211 9.82 3.03 24.26
C TYR A 211 8.47 3.22 23.53
N SER A 212 8.53 3.70 22.29
CA SER A 212 7.38 3.88 21.38
C SER A 212 7.18 2.69 20.44
N GLY A 213 8.09 1.73 20.43
CA GLY A 213 7.93 0.48 19.69
C GLY A 213 9.05 -0.52 19.96
N VAL A 214 8.92 -1.71 19.37
CA VAL A 214 9.89 -2.81 19.45
C VAL A 214 10.27 -3.23 18.05
N LEU A 215 11.57 -3.37 17.82
CA LEU A 215 12.13 -4.03 16.65
C LEU A 215 12.49 -5.48 17.01
N SER A 216 12.34 -6.38 16.03
CA SER A 216 12.85 -7.73 16.11
C SER A 216 13.48 -8.14 14.78
N ASP A 217 14.69 -8.68 14.84
CA ASP A 217 15.41 -9.28 13.74
C ASP A 217 15.39 -10.80 13.86
N THR A 218 14.67 -11.47 12.96
CA THR A 218 14.41 -12.91 13.05
C THR A 218 14.92 -13.64 11.82
N PRO A 219 15.75 -14.69 11.97
CA PRO A 219 16.18 -15.49 10.83
C PRO A 219 14.97 -16.11 10.14
N VAL A 220 14.90 -16.10 8.80
CA VAL A 220 13.74 -16.64 8.04
C VAL A 220 13.44 -18.11 8.35
N LEU A 221 14.43 -18.87 8.81
CA LEU A 221 14.27 -20.27 9.19
C LEU A 221 13.64 -20.48 10.58
N ASN A 222 13.60 -19.44 11.42
CA ASN A 222 12.98 -19.47 12.74
C ASN A 222 11.48 -19.19 12.68
N HIS A 223 10.75 -20.07 11.98
CA HIS A 223 9.29 -19.98 11.82
C HIS A 223 8.56 -19.79 13.15
N ARG A 224 9.03 -20.41 14.25
CA ARG A 224 8.40 -20.27 15.57
C ARG A 224 8.43 -18.84 16.09
N VAL A 225 9.56 -18.16 15.96
CA VAL A 225 9.66 -16.75 16.37
C VAL A 225 8.90 -15.86 15.38
N GLY A 226 8.92 -16.19 14.08
CA GLY A 226 8.06 -15.55 13.08
C GLY A 226 6.57 -15.61 13.45
N ASP A 227 6.07 -16.78 13.84
CA ASP A 227 4.68 -16.99 14.29
C ASP A 227 4.38 -16.18 15.57
N ILE A 228 5.31 -16.18 16.54
CA ILE A 228 5.17 -15.39 17.78
C ILE A 228 5.08 -13.90 17.44
N ILE A 229 6.02 -13.38 16.66
CA ILE A 229 6.08 -11.95 16.29
C ILE A 229 4.84 -11.54 15.51
N SER A 230 4.43 -12.33 14.52
CA SER A 230 3.21 -12.07 13.73
C SER A 230 1.95 -12.06 14.62
N SER A 231 1.82 -13.02 15.55
CA SER A 231 0.69 -13.06 16.48
C SER A 231 0.61 -11.86 17.44
N HIS A 232 1.68 -11.08 17.56
CA HIS A 232 1.72 -9.86 18.37
C HIS A 232 1.54 -8.58 17.55
N GLY A 233 1.18 -8.67 16.27
CA GLY A 233 0.91 -7.49 15.43
C GLY A 233 2.16 -6.73 15.00
N TYR A 234 3.30 -7.41 14.92
CA TYR A 234 4.48 -6.84 14.28
C TYR A 234 4.30 -6.86 12.76
N SER A 235 4.71 -5.78 12.11
CA SER A 235 4.79 -5.70 10.65
C SER A 235 6.22 -5.96 10.20
N VAL A 236 6.40 -6.73 9.12
CA VAL A 236 7.73 -6.88 8.50
C VAL A 236 8.09 -5.56 7.81
N VAL A 237 9.15 -4.91 8.28
CA VAL A 237 9.63 -3.61 7.78
C VAL A 237 10.91 -3.72 6.95
N GLY A 238 11.46 -4.94 6.82
CA GLY A 238 12.59 -5.19 5.94
C GLY A 238 13.16 -6.60 6.01
N HIS A 239 14.20 -6.84 5.20
CA HIS A 239 14.84 -8.14 5.01
C HIS A 239 16.33 -7.95 4.67
N ILE A 240 17.25 -8.59 5.40
CA ILE A 240 18.66 -8.65 5.03
C ILE A 240 18.93 -10.01 4.37
N PRO A 241 19.25 -10.06 3.07
CA PRO A 241 19.69 -11.30 2.44
C PRO A 241 21.03 -11.73 3.03
N ASN A 242 21.17 -13.02 3.33
CA ASN A 242 22.36 -13.59 3.95
C ASN A 242 22.78 -12.86 5.26
N GLY A 243 21.80 -12.37 6.02
CA GLY A 243 22.02 -11.52 7.19
C GLY A 243 22.65 -12.21 8.40
N ILE A 244 22.52 -13.53 8.52
CA ILE A 244 23.00 -14.26 9.71
C ILE A 244 23.51 -15.66 9.37
N ARG A 245 24.57 -16.11 10.05
CA ARG A 245 25.11 -17.47 9.92
C ARG A 245 24.61 -18.34 11.06
N LEU A 246 23.85 -19.39 10.75
CA LEU A 246 23.32 -20.33 11.71
C LEU A 246 24.16 -21.62 11.75
N ALA A 247 24.44 -22.12 12.96
CA ALA A 247 25.18 -23.35 13.17
C ALA A 247 24.59 -24.52 12.37
N GLY A 248 25.39 -25.17 11.52
CA GLY A 248 24.98 -26.32 10.70
C GLY A 248 23.95 -26.01 9.60
N ARG A 249 23.59 -24.74 9.37
CA ARG A 249 22.64 -24.31 8.32
C ARG A 249 23.24 -23.33 7.32
N GLY A 250 24.42 -22.76 7.63
CA GLY A 250 25.08 -21.79 6.77
C GLY A 250 24.49 -20.39 6.94
N VAL A 251 24.68 -19.55 5.93
CA VAL A 251 24.19 -18.17 5.94
C VAL A 251 22.74 -18.16 5.46
N VAL A 252 21.88 -17.43 6.16
CA VAL A 252 20.45 -17.32 5.89
C VAL A 252 19.99 -15.88 6.02
N ASP A 253 18.81 -15.62 5.50
CA ASP A 253 18.21 -14.29 5.53
C ASP A 253 17.67 -13.92 6.91
N LEU A 254 17.59 -12.61 7.18
CA LEU A 254 17.10 -12.02 8.42
C LEU A 254 15.91 -11.09 8.12
N LEU A 255 14.77 -11.30 8.77
CA LEU A 255 13.60 -10.43 8.65
C LEU A 255 13.60 -9.39 9.76
N PHE A 256 13.37 -8.12 9.41
CA PHE A 256 13.14 -7.04 10.35
C PHE A 256 11.64 -6.86 10.52
N SER A 257 11.17 -7.00 11.74
CA SER A 257 9.78 -6.75 12.10
C SER A 257 9.72 -5.64 13.14
N TYR A 258 8.71 -4.77 13.04
CA TYR A 258 8.53 -3.64 13.94
C TYR A 258 7.08 -3.61 14.46
N LYS A 259 6.95 -3.29 15.75
CA LYS A 259 5.67 -3.03 16.41
C LYS A 259 5.72 -1.66 17.05
N THR A 260 4.74 -0.81 16.74
CA THR A 260 4.52 0.43 17.50
C THR A 260 3.69 0.16 18.76
N PHE A 261 3.88 0.96 19.80
CA PHE A 261 3.06 0.98 21.02
C PHE A 261 2.03 2.10 21.04
N ASP A 262 2.08 3.00 20.05
CA ASP A 262 0.96 3.89 19.81
C ASP A 262 -0.24 3.00 19.45
N ASP A 263 -1.28 3.04 20.27
CA ASP A 263 -2.48 2.19 20.21
C ASP A 263 -3.33 2.53 18.95
N LEU A 264 -2.74 2.34 17.77
CA LEU A 264 -3.43 2.39 16.50
C LEU A 264 -4.05 1.01 16.29
N ASP A 265 -5.37 0.92 16.46
CA ASP A 265 -6.14 -0.29 16.20
C ASP A 265 -6.19 -0.57 14.69
N TYR A 266 -5.08 -1.03 14.13
CA TYR A 266 -5.03 -1.59 12.79
C TYR A 266 -6.00 -2.75 12.67
N LEU A 267 -6.59 -2.90 11.49
CA LEU A 267 -7.45 -4.03 11.19
C LEU A 267 -6.61 -5.32 11.23
N LEU A 268 -6.93 -6.23 12.14
CA LEU A 268 -6.29 -7.54 12.21
C LEU A 268 -6.89 -8.48 11.16
N LEU A 269 -6.12 -9.48 10.73
CA LEU A 269 -6.59 -10.48 9.76
C LEU A 269 -7.87 -11.21 10.24
N ASP A 270 -7.96 -11.45 11.54
CA ASP A 270 -9.13 -12.08 12.19
C ASP A 270 -10.39 -11.19 12.12
N ASP A 271 -10.23 -9.87 11.97
CA ASP A 271 -11.34 -8.91 11.91
C ASP A 271 -11.88 -8.72 10.49
N VAL A 272 -11.24 -9.30 9.46
CA VAL A 272 -11.62 -9.06 8.05
C VAL A 272 -13.03 -9.58 7.75
N ILE A 273 -13.40 -10.74 8.29
CA ILE A 273 -14.74 -11.32 8.10
C ILE A 273 -15.80 -10.43 8.77
N GLU A 274 -15.56 -9.99 10.01
CA GLU A 274 -16.47 -9.09 10.73
C GLU A 274 -16.60 -7.74 10.01
N SER A 275 -15.48 -7.23 9.48
CA SER A 275 -15.43 -6.02 8.65
C SER A 275 -16.25 -6.15 7.38
N PHE A 276 -16.16 -7.28 6.69
CA PHE A 276 -16.98 -7.52 5.50
C PHE A 276 -18.48 -7.56 5.83
N GLN A 277 -18.86 -8.15 6.97
CA GLN A 277 -20.25 -8.09 7.43
C GLN A 277 -20.70 -6.66 7.72
N LEU A 278 -19.84 -5.85 8.34
CA LEU A 278 -20.11 -4.42 8.57
C LEU A 278 -20.37 -3.65 7.25
N VAL A 279 -19.59 -3.94 6.21
CA VAL A 279 -19.76 -3.35 4.86
C VAL A 279 -21.08 -3.79 4.23
N ARG A 280 -21.44 -5.07 4.32
CA ARG A 280 -22.72 -5.59 3.83
C ARG A 280 -23.92 -5.00 4.57
N ASP A 281 -23.81 -4.83 5.88
CA ASP A 281 -24.82 -4.17 6.70
C ASP A 281 -24.98 -2.69 6.30
N ALA A 282 -23.88 -2.00 5.99
CA ALA A 282 -23.92 -0.64 5.48
C ALA A 282 -24.60 -0.57 4.10
N ALA A 283 -24.28 -1.49 3.19
CA ALA A 283 -24.91 -1.58 1.87
C ALA A 283 -26.42 -1.83 1.96
N THR A 284 -26.84 -2.78 2.80
CA THR A 284 -28.25 -3.14 3.02
C THR A 284 -29.08 -1.96 3.55
N ARG A 285 -28.46 -1.09 4.36
CA ARG A 285 -29.12 0.10 4.91
C ARG A 285 -28.99 1.36 4.03
N GLY A 286 -28.30 1.25 2.89
CA GLY A 286 -28.01 2.40 2.03
C GLY A 286 -27.06 3.44 2.67
N ALA A 287 -26.21 3.03 3.61
CA ALA A 287 -25.30 3.89 4.37
C ALA A 287 -24.02 4.23 3.57
N ASN A 288 -24.22 4.86 2.41
CA ASN A 288 -23.16 5.22 1.45
C ASN A 288 -22.30 4.02 0.98
N VAL A 289 -22.89 2.86 0.75
CA VAL A 289 -22.24 1.70 0.11
C VAL A 289 -23.21 1.15 -0.93
N GLY A 290 -22.71 0.87 -2.13
CA GLY A 290 -23.54 0.30 -3.19
C GLY A 290 -23.99 -1.13 -2.85
N VAL A 291 -25.19 -1.52 -3.28
CA VAL A 291 -25.77 -2.85 -2.97
C VAL A 291 -24.90 -4.02 -3.44
N ASP A 292 -24.10 -3.78 -4.48
CA ASP A 292 -23.21 -4.71 -5.13
C ASP A 292 -21.80 -4.12 -5.33
N GLU A 293 -21.43 -3.10 -4.53
CA GLU A 293 -20.09 -2.48 -4.59
C GLU A 293 -18.99 -3.48 -4.15
N TYR A 294 -19.32 -4.41 -3.25
CA TYR A 294 -18.46 -5.50 -2.79
C TYR A 294 -19.25 -6.81 -2.83
N PRO A 295 -19.26 -7.52 -3.99
CA PRO A 295 -20.11 -8.69 -4.19
C PRO A 295 -19.76 -9.86 -3.26
N ASP A 296 -18.50 -9.98 -2.86
CA ASP A 296 -17.97 -11.06 -2.03
C ASP A 296 -16.79 -10.61 -1.15
N GLU A 297 -16.35 -11.49 -0.24
CA GLU A 297 -15.27 -11.22 0.69
C GLU A 297 -13.92 -11.03 -0.03
N GLU A 298 -13.70 -11.73 -1.14
CA GLU A 298 -12.45 -11.67 -1.91
C GLU A 298 -12.27 -10.29 -2.53
N SER A 299 -13.29 -9.75 -3.19
CA SER A 299 -13.30 -8.37 -3.73
C SER A 299 -13.08 -7.31 -2.65
N PHE A 300 -13.52 -7.58 -1.41
CA PHE A 300 -13.26 -6.70 -0.28
C PHE A 300 -11.82 -6.84 0.24
N ARG A 301 -11.26 -8.05 0.29
CA ARG A 301 -9.85 -8.29 0.64
C ARG A 301 -8.88 -7.60 -0.33
N GLU A 302 -9.14 -7.68 -1.63
CA GLU A 302 -8.38 -6.95 -2.65
C GLU A 302 -8.34 -5.44 -2.36
N ARG A 303 -9.43 -4.88 -1.81
CA ARG A 303 -9.47 -3.48 -1.40
C ARG A 303 -8.62 -3.21 -0.16
N LEU A 304 -8.61 -4.12 0.80
CA LEU A 304 -7.82 -4.00 2.03
C LEU A 304 -6.32 -4.08 1.74
N ASP A 305 -5.89 -4.92 0.80
CA ASP A 305 -4.46 -5.10 0.45
C ASP A 305 -3.79 -3.80 -0.03
N LEU A 306 -4.58 -2.85 -0.53
CA LEU A 306 -4.13 -1.54 -0.99
C LEU A 306 -4.45 -0.40 -0.01
N SER A 307 -4.94 -0.71 1.19
CA SER A 307 -5.44 0.30 2.12
C SER A 307 -4.75 0.21 3.47
N GLU A 308 -4.50 1.36 4.06
CA GLU A 308 -4.29 1.43 5.51
C GLU A 308 -5.66 1.29 6.18
N ALA A 309 -5.85 0.19 6.91
CA ALA A 309 -7.14 -0.22 7.46
C ALA A 309 -7.14 -0.15 8.99
N PHE A 310 -8.13 0.52 9.57
CA PHE A 310 -8.26 0.73 11.01
C PHE A 310 -9.62 0.23 11.50
N ALA A 311 -9.59 -0.62 12.52
CA ALA A 311 -10.77 -1.13 13.19
C ALA A 311 -11.21 -0.18 14.32
N LEU A 312 -12.51 0.06 14.46
CA LEU A 312 -13.07 0.77 15.60
C LEU A 312 -13.82 -0.25 16.45
N LYS A 313 -13.26 -0.64 17.60
CA LYS A 313 -13.85 -1.64 18.50
C LYS A 313 -14.45 -0.99 19.74
N ASP A 314 -15.51 -1.59 20.28
CA ASP A 314 -16.08 -1.17 21.57
C ASP A 314 -15.15 -1.62 22.70
N GLU A 315 -14.74 -0.70 23.57
CA GLU A 315 -13.82 -1.03 24.68
C GLU A 315 -14.38 -2.06 25.65
N ASN A 316 -15.71 -2.17 25.77
CA ASN A 316 -16.34 -3.04 26.77
C ASN A 316 -16.45 -4.49 26.30
N ASP A 317 -16.76 -4.70 25.02
CA ASP A 317 -17.02 -6.03 24.47
C ASP A 317 -16.11 -6.43 23.30
N GLY A 318 -15.20 -5.55 22.88
CA GLY A 318 -14.22 -5.78 21.82
C GLY A 318 -14.81 -5.90 20.42
N LYS A 319 -16.12 -5.72 20.23
CA LYS A 319 -16.77 -5.92 18.93
C LYS A 319 -16.46 -4.80 17.97
N LEU A 320 -16.36 -5.14 16.69
CA LEU A 320 -16.17 -4.16 15.64
C LEU A 320 -17.43 -3.30 15.48
N LYS A 321 -17.27 -1.99 15.63
CA LYS A 321 -18.32 -0.97 15.47
C LYS A 321 -18.12 -0.12 14.23
N GLY A 322 -16.90 -0.03 13.72
CA GLY A 322 -16.54 0.80 12.58
C GLY A 322 -15.24 0.35 11.91
N LEU A 323 -15.04 0.83 10.70
CA LEU A 323 -13.86 0.59 9.85
C LEU A 323 -13.53 1.86 9.09
N ILE A 324 -12.26 2.26 9.12
CA ILE A 324 -11.71 3.36 8.32
C ILE A 324 -10.70 2.74 7.36
N LEU A 325 -10.84 3.01 6.06
CA LEU A 325 -9.82 2.67 5.06
C LEU A 325 -9.27 3.94 4.44
N VAL A 326 -7.95 4.05 4.40
CA VAL A 326 -7.23 5.08 3.66
C VAL A 326 -6.57 4.42 2.48
N HIS A 327 -7.02 4.77 1.28
CA HIS A 327 -6.67 4.07 0.06
C HIS A 327 -6.11 5.07 -0.96
N PRO A 328 -5.11 4.73 -1.78
CA PRO A 328 -4.73 5.54 -2.93
C PRO A 328 -5.93 5.82 -3.84
N PHE A 329 -6.17 7.08 -4.22
CA PHE A 329 -7.27 7.36 -5.13
C PHE A 329 -6.84 7.01 -6.56
N LEU A 330 -7.44 5.97 -7.13
CA LEU A 330 -7.06 5.40 -8.44
C LEU A 330 -7.10 6.38 -9.62
N MET A 331 -7.86 7.47 -9.52
CA MET A 331 -7.86 8.50 -10.57
C MET A 331 -6.66 9.46 -10.46
N SER A 332 -5.89 9.41 -9.37
CA SER A 332 -4.60 10.08 -9.24
C SER A 332 -3.57 9.37 -10.10
N ARG A 333 -3.49 9.77 -11.36
CA ARG A 333 -2.60 9.18 -12.38
C ARG A 333 -1.22 9.82 -12.32
N THR A 334 -0.52 9.65 -11.20
CA THR A 334 0.79 10.27 -10.89
C THR A 334 1.67 9.29 -10.10
N LEU A 335 3.00 9.37 -10.28
CA LEU A 335 3.94 8.46 -9.57
C LEU A 335 4.02 8.75 -8.06
N PRO A 336 4.14 10.01 -7.62
CA PRO A 336 3.71 10.37 -6.28
C PRO A 336 2.19 10.38 -6.27
N ILE A 337 1.54 9.52 -5.48
CA ILE A 337 0.08 9.53 -5.38
C ILE A 337 -0.32 10.71 -4.49
N TYR A 338 -0.96 11.72 -5.09
CA TYR A 338 -1.33 12.95 -4.40
C TYR A 338 -2.63 12.80 -3.60
N LEU A 339 -3.53 11.94 -4.08
CA LEU A 339 -4.90 11.89 -3.59
C LEU A 339 -5.16 10.56 -2.87
N ALA A 340 -5.72 10.64 -1.66
CA ALA A 340 -6.24 9.47 -0.95
C ALA A 340 -7.77 9.41 -1.07
N ARG A 341 -8.33 8.23 -1.26
CA ARG A 341 -9.74 7.95 -1.02
C ARG A 341 -9.93 7.47 0.41
N ILE A 342 -10.86 8.10 1.13
CA ILE A 342 -11.24 7.67 2.49
C ILE A 342 -12.55 6.91 2.42
N PHE A 343 -12.56 5.70 2.99
CA PHE A 343 -13.76 4.91 3.22
C PHE A 343 -14.07 4.87 4.72
N VAL A 344 -15.34 4.99 5.06
CA VAL A 344 -15.82 4.95 6.44
C VAL A 344 -17.06 4.06 6.47
N PHE A 345 -16.94 2.90 7.12
CA PHE A 345 -18.03 1.97 7.35
C PHE A 345 -18.31 1.88 8.84
N TYR A 346 -19.57 1.83 9.25
CA TYR A 346 -19.92 1.79 10.66
C TYR A 346 -21.29 1.17 10.91
N SER A 347 -21.42 0.65 12.12
CA SER A 347 -22.59 -0.08 12.57
C SER A 347 -23.84 0.81 12.60
N ALA A 348 -25.01 0.19 12.52
CA ALA A 348 -26.29 0.90 12.64
C ALA A 348 -26.44 1.63 13.98
N GLU A 349 -25.75 1.15 15.01
CA GLU A 349 -25.71 1.82 16.30
C GLU A 349 -24.98 3.16 16.24
N LEU A 350 -23.76 3.19 15.69
CA LEU A 350 -22.98 4.42 15.54
C LEU A 350 -23.66 5.41 14.59
N ASP A 351 -24.32 4.90 13.55
CA ASP A 351 -25.11 5.70 12.62
C ASP A 351 -26.26 6.43 13.31
N ARG A 352 -27.06 5.71 14.11
CA ARG A 352 -28.15 6.32 14.91
C ARG A 352 -27.65 7.36 15.91
N ARG A 353 -26.42 7.24 16.37
CA ARG A 353 -25.77 8.21 17.28
C ARG A 353 -25.18 9.40 16.54
N GLY A 354 -25.20 9.43 15.20
CA GLY A 354 -24.61 10.49 14.40
C GLY A 354 -23.08 10.55 14.56
N ALA A 355 -22.41 9.40 14.68
CA ALA A 355 -20.97 9.33 14.96
C ALA A 355 -20.07 9.72 13.77
N PHE A 356 -20.62 9.85 12.56
CA PHE A 356 -19.85 10.13 11.34
C PHE A 356 -18.88 11.33 11.43
N PRO A 357 -19.24 12.50 11.99
CA PRO A 357 -18.30 13.62 12.15
C PRO A 357 -17.05 13.25 12.95
N HIS A 358 -17.23 12.50 14.05
CA HIS A 358 -16.15 12.07 14.93
C HIS A 358 -15.26 11.01 14.28
N ILE A 359 -15.88 10.06 13.56
CA ILE A 359 -15.12 9.04 12.82
C ILE A 359 -14.30 9.70 11.70
N LEU A 360 -14.86 10.69 11.01
CA LEU A 360 -14.17 11.45 9.97
C LEU A 360 -13.01 12.30 10.53
N GLU A 361 -13.18 12.88 11.72
CA GLU A 361 -12.10 13.56 12.43
C GLU A 361 -11.00 12.57 12.85
N LEU A 362 -11.37 11.40 13.36
CA LEU A 362 -10.43 10.34 13.68
C LEU A 362 -9.67 9.87 12.44
N SER A 363 -10.32 9.69 11.29
CA SER A 363 -9.65 9.39 10.03
C SER A 363 -8.59 10.46 9.69
N GLN A 364 -8.86 11.73 10.02
CA GLN A 364 -7.89 12.82 9.84
C GLN A 364 -6.67 12.69 10.74
N GLN A 365 -6.90 12.35 11.99
CA GLN A 365 -5.84 12.19 12.97
C GLN A 365 -4.98 10.98 12.64
N LEU A 366 -5.60 9.85 12.29
CA LEU A 366 -4.92 8.60 11.93
C LEU A 366 -3.99 8.80 10.74
N THR A 367 -4.51 9.25 9.60
CA THR A 367 -3.70 9.54 8.40
C THR A 367 -2.50 10.45 8.67
N THR A 368 -2.71 11.50 9.49
CA THR A 368 -1.63 12.40 9.92
C THR A 368 -0.62 11.69 10.81
N ALA A 369 -1.08 10.90 11.79
CA ALA A 369 -0.24 10.23 12.77
C ALA A 369 0.69 9.19 12.14
N ILE A 370 0.20 8.44 11.15
CA ILE A 370 1.00 7.44 10.44
C ILE A 370 1.85 8.04 9.31
N GLY A 371 1.82 9.37 9.15
CA GLY A 371 2.66 10.07 8.19
C GLY A 371 2.31 9.79 6.72
N LEU A 372 1.04 9.50 6.41
CA LEU A 372 0.60 9.40 5.02
C LEU A 372 0.54 10.80 4.40
N SER A 373 1.51 11.10 3.54
CA SER A 373 1.64 12.43 2.94
C SER A 373 0.83 12.60 1.65
N TYR A 374 -0.48 12.41 1.73
CA TYR A 374 -1.38 12.78 0.64
C TYR A 374 -1.65 14.29 0.67
N SER A 375 -1.63 14.94 -0.50
CA SER A 375 -1.92 16.38 -0.61
C SER A 375 -3.40 16.69 -0.47
N ALA A 376 -4.27 15.70 -0.70
CA ALA A 376 -5.70 15.85 -0.51
C ALA A 376 -6.43 14.52 -0.33
N TRP A 377 -7.64 14.61 0.19
CA TRP A 377 -8.56 13.48 0.28
C TRP A 377 -9.77 13.63 -0.61
N VAL A 378 -10.24 12.47 -1.03
CA VAL A 378 -11.40 12.26 -1.86
C VAL A 378 -12.36 11.33 -1.12
N MET A 379 -13.63 11.70 -1.06
CA MET A 379 -14.71 10.82 -0.62
C MET A 379 -15.76 10.73 -1.70
N LEU A 380 -16.13 9.49 -2.04
CA LEU A 380 -17.24 9.21 -2.95
C LEU A 380 -18.50 9.01 -2.11
N VAL A 381 -19.48 9.88 -2.30
CA VAL A 381 -20.72 9.85 -1.51
C VAL A 381 -21.92 9.88 -2.44
N PHE A 382 -22.81 8.89 -2.32
CA PHE A 382 -24.08 8.93 -3.05
C PHE A 382 -24.86 10.18 -2.67
N ARG A 383 -25.40 10.89 -3.67
CA ARG A 383 -26.14 12.15 -3.48
C ARG A 383 -27.27 12.03 -2.45
N LYS A 384 -27.90 10.85 -2.36
CA LYS A 384 -29.00 10.55 -1.45
C LYS A 384 -28.58 10.38 0.02
N CYS A 385 -27.29 10.26 0.30
CA CYS A 385 -26.73 10.29 1.64
C CYS A 385 -26.54 11.75 2.12
N GLU A 386 -27.61 12.55 2.13
CA GLU A 386 -27.55 14.00 2.32
C GLU A 386 -26.89 14.41 3.64
N ALA A 387 -27.15 13.67 4.73
CA ALA A 387 -26.54 13.93 6.04
C ALA A 387 -25.02 13.84 5.99
N THR A 388 -24.48 12.80 5.34
CA THR A 388 -23.04 12.60 5.12
C THR A 388 -22.45 13.71 4.27
N VAL A 389 -23.12 14.10 3.18
CA VAL A 389 -22.69 15.19 2.30
C VAL A 389 -22.61 16.51 3.07
N LEU A 390 -23.66 16.85 3.84
CA LEU A 390 -23.69 18.07 4.63
C LEU A 390 -22.58 18.09 5.68
N GLU A 391 -22.30 16.96 6.32
CA GLU A 391 -21.21 16.89 7.29
C GLU A 391 -19.84 17.08 6.64
N LEU A 392 -19.59 16.42 5.51
CA LEU A 392 -18.35 16.64 4.75
C LEU A 392 -18.18 18.10 4.35
N ARG A 393 -19.26 18.78 3.95
CA ARG A 393 -19.22 20.23 3.65
C ARG A 393 -18.86 21.07 4.88
N ARG A 394 -19.35 20.73 6.08
CA ARG A 394 -18.92 21.39 7.34
C ARG A 394 -17.44 21.18 7.62
N GLN A 395 -16.92 20.01 7.26
CA GLN A 395 -15.51 19.64 7.36
C GLN A 395 -14.64 20.18 6.20
N LYS A 396 -15.17 21.13 5.42
CA LYS A 396 -14.50 21.82 4.30
C LYS A 396 -14.19 20.93 3.08
N PHE A 397 -14.87 19.81 2.92
CA PHE A 397 -14.82 19.11 1.63
C PHE A 397 -15.61 19.88 0.57
N HIS A 398 -15.10 19.91 -0.65
CA HIS A 398 -15.69 20.54 -1.83
C HIS A 398 -16.23 19.50 -2.79
N VAL A 399 -17.48 19.67 -3.23
CA VAL A 399 -17.98 18.85 -4.35
C VAL A 399 -17.23 19.31 -5.60
N VAL A 400 -16.39 18.42 -6.13
CA VAL A 400 -15.55 18.69 -7.30
C VAL A 400 -16.07 17.98 -8.54
N ALA A 401 -16.82 16.89 -8.37
CA ALA A 401 -17.52 16.23 -9.46
C ALA A 401 -18.83 15.58 -9.01
N TYR A 402 -19.69 15.37 -9.99
CA TYR A 402 -20.96 14.66 -9.89
C TYR A 402 -20.96 13.55 -10.95
N LEU A 403 -21.10 12.30 -10.55
CA LEU A 403 -21.06 11.15 -11.45
C LEU A 403 -22.48 10.58 -11.59
N PRO A 404 -23.18 10.84 -12.71
CA PRO A 404 -24.50 10.27 -12.94
C PRO A 404 -24.42 8.74 -13.01
N LEU A 405 -25.39 8.06 -12.40
CA LEU A 405 -25.46 6.59 -12.37
C LEU A 405 -24.18 5.95 -11.78
N GLY A 406 -23.67 6.55 -10.70
CA GLY A 406 -22.42 6.12 -10.07
C GLY A 406 -22.52 4.75 -9.36
N GLY A 407 -23.73 4.31 -9.02
CA GLY A 407 -24.01 3.00 -8.43
C GLY A 407 -25.47 2.86 -8.01
N GLU A 408 -25.79 1.81 -7.26
CA GLU A 408 -27.14 1.52 -6.79
C GLU A 408 -27.18 1.44 -5.27
N LEU A 409 -28.11 2.18 -4.65
CA LEU A 409 -28.33 2.18 -3.20
C LEU A 409 -29.58 1.36 -2.85
N ALA A 410 -29.51 0.64 -1.71
CA ALA A 410 -30.67 -0.08 -1.18
C ALA A 410 -31.85 0.87 -0.98
N ASP A 411 -33.06 0.40 -1.31
CA ASP A 411 -34.34 1.14 -1.25
C ASP A 411 -34.44 2.42 -2.09
N VAL A 412 -33.39 2.78 -2.83
CA VAL A 412 -33.32 3.99 -3.67
C VAL A 412 -33.18 3.63 -5.15
N GLY A 413 -32.40 2.60 -5.47
CA GLY A 413 -32.05 2.23 -6.84
C GLY A 413 -30.84 3.02 -7.37
N PRO A 414 -30.68 3.10 -8.71
CA PRO A 414 -29.58 3.82 -9.34
C PRO A 414 -29.52 5.28 -8.88
N CYS A 415 -28.35 5.69 -8.40
CA CYS A 415 -28.12 7.01 -7.81
C CYS A 415 -26.82 7.62 -8.32
N GLU A 416 -26.74 8.93 -8.29
CA GLU A 416 -25.52 9.66 -8.63
C GLU A 416 -24.56 9.71 -7.44
N THR A 417 -23.26 9.73 -7.75
CA THR A 417 -22.18 9.80 -6.77
C THR A 417 -21.52 11.17 -6.82
N LEU A 418 -21.42 11.85 -5.69
CA LEU A 418 -20.64 13.07 -5.53
C LEU A 418 -19.19 12.70 -5.23
N VAL A 419 -18.26 13.39 -5.87
CA VAL A 419 -16.84 13.36 -5.55
C VAL A 419 -16.55 14.58 -4.69
N LEU A 420 -16.22 14.35 -3.42
CA LEU A 420 -15.92 15.39 -2.45
C LEU A 420 -14.41 15.42 -2.19
N TYR A 421 -13.79 16.59 -2.30
CA TYR A 421 -12.35 16.81 -2.21
C TYR A 421 -12.00 17.76 -1.06
N LYS A 422 -10.96 17.45 -0.29
CA LYS A 422 -10.42 18.32 0.75
C LYS A 422 -8.89 18.33 0.65
N GLU A 423 -8.33 19.50 0.42
CA GLU A 423 -6.87 19.70 0.47
C GLU A 423 -6.36 19.54 1.90
N MET A 424 -5.21 18.88 2.04
CA MET A 424 -4.53 18.65 3.30
C MET A 424 -3.38 19.66 3.45
N ALA A 425 -3.32 20.35 4.59
CA ALA A 425 -2.31 21.36 4.81
C ALA A 425 -0.93 20.72 5.08
N GLY A 426 0.09 21.10 4.30
CA GLY A 426 1.50 20.84 4.64
C GLY A 426 2.00 19.41 4.38
N ALA A 427 1.34 18.64 3.52
CA ALA A 427 1.82 17.33 3.09
C ALA A 427 2.71 17.45 1.85
N ASP A 428 3.98 17.03 1.97
CA ASP A 428 4.85 16.78 0.81
C ASP A 428 4.48 15.41 0.22
N PRO A 429 4.19 15.27 -1.08
CA PRO A 429 3.74 14.00 -1.65
C PRO A 429 4.71 12.84 -1.37
N VAL A 430 4.17 11.68 -0.98
CA VAL A 430 4.96 10.45 -0.86
C VAL A 430 5.33 9.95 -2.26
N GLU A 431 6.62 9.77 -2.53
CA GLU A 431 7.06 8.97 -3.67
C GLU A 431 6.77 7.49 -3.39
N TRP A 432 5.84 6.92 -4.14
CA TRP A 432 5.57 5.48 -4.13
C TRP A 432 6.63 4.77 -4.98
N SER A 433 6.98 3.54 -4.61
CA SER A 433 7.85 2.73 -5.44
C SER A 433 7.11 2.25 -6.70
N LEU A 434 7.86 1.85 -7.73
CA LEU A 434 7.28 1.19 -8.89
C LEU A 434 6.51 -0.09 -8.50
N GLU A 435 6.99 -0.81 -7.49
CA GLU A 435 6.38 -2.04 -7.00
C GLU A 435 5.01 -1.77 -6.36
N ASP A 436 4.90 -0.76 -5.50
CA ASP A 436 3.63 -0.36 -4.88
C ASP A 436 2.59 0.01 -5.95
N ARG A 437 3.05 0.64 -7.04
CA ARG A 437 2.19 0.99 -8.16
C ARG A 437 1.74 -0.23 -8.96
N THR A 438 2.64 -1.15 -9.27
CA THR A 438 2.27 -2.38 -9.98
C THR A 438 1.31 -3.21 -9.13
N ALA A 439 1.49 -3.26 -7.80
CA ALA A 439 0.53 -3.87 -6.89
C ALA A 439 -0.84 -3.17 -6.95
N MET A 440 -0.87 -1.84 -6.96
CA MET A 440 -2.10 -1.05 -7.12
C MET A 440 -2.80 -1.31 -8.46
N ALA A 441 -2.03 -1.38 -9.56
CA ALA A 441 -2.57 -1.69 -10.87
C ALA A 441 -3.25 -3.07 -10.88
N LYS A 442 -2.56 -4.08 -10.35
CA LYS A 442 -3.07 -5.45 -10.25
C LYS A 442 -4.33 -5.58 -9.40
N ALA A 443 -4.42 -4.88 -8.28
CA ALA A 443 -5.59 -4.94 -7.40
C ALA A 443 -6.75 -4.04 -7.86
N THR A 444 -6.56 -3.24 -8.91
CA THR A 444 -7.66 -2.49 -9.56
C THR A 444 -8.36 -3.33 -10.64
N VAL A 445 -7.62 -4.25 -11.25
CA VAL A 445 -8.17 -5.20 -12.22
C VAL A 445 -8.85 -6.29 -11.42
N HIS A 446 -10.19 -6.30 -11.43
CA HIS A 446 -10.91 -7.49 -11.00
C HIS A 446 -10.41 -8.63 -11.89
N GLN A 447 -9.71 -9.61 -11.31
CA GLN A 447 -9.21 -10.78 -12.02
C GLN A 447 -10.38 -11.69 -12.41
N SER A 448 -11.28 -11.17 -13.24
CA SER A 448 -12.07 -11.98 -14.12
C SER A 448 -11.06 -12.82 -14.89
N ALA A 449 -11.27 -14.14 -14.94
CA ALA A 449 -10.35 -15.12 -15.54
C ALA A 449 -10.29 -14.95 -17.08
N VAL A 450 -10.04 -13.73 -17.56
CA VAL A 450 -9.91 -13.40 -18.97
C VAL A 450 -8.72 -14.16 -19.48
N ASN A 451 -9.03 -15.07 -20.39
CA ASN A 451 -8.03 -15.81 -21.10
C ASN A 451 -7.24 -14.84 -21.98
N ALA A 452 -6.01 -14.51 -21.56
CA ALA A 452 -5.08 -13.63 -22.28
C ALA A 452 -4.84 -14.05 -23.75
N SER A 453 -5.26 -15.26 -24.15
CA SER A 453 -5.18 -15.70 -25.55
C SER A 453 -6.18 -15.03 -26.50
N ARG A 454 -7.23 -14.34 -26.01
CA ARG A 454 -8.19 -13.64 -26.89
C ARG A 454 -8.94 -12.50 -26.19
N PHE A 455 -8.93 -11.32 -26.80
CA PHE A 455 -9.77 -10.20 -26.37
C PHE A 455 -11.25 -10.41 -26.72
N PRO A 456 -12.20 -9.81 -25.95
CA PRO A 456 -13.63 -9.89 -26.23
C PRO A 456 -13.99 -9.43 -27.66
N ASP A 457 -14.89 -10.18 -28.31
CA ASP A 457 -15.39 -9.81 -29.64
C ASP A 457 -16.37 -8.64 -29.57
N ILE A 458 -16.40 -7.79 -30.60
CA ILE A 458 -17.44 -6.77 -30.81
C ILE A 458 -18.28 -7.21 -32.02
N PRO A 459 -19.62 -7.34 -31.89
CA PRO A 459 -20.47 -7.93 -32.92
C PRO A 459 -20.33 -7.32 -34.33
N SER A 460 -20.11 -6.00 -34.43
CA SER A 460 -19.98 -5.31 -35.72
C SER A 460 -18.59 -5.36 -36.35
N LEU A 461 -17.61 -6.05 -35.76
CA LEU A 461 -16.21 -6.07 -36.24
C LEU A 461 -15.80 -7.48 -36.74
N PRO A 462 -14.88 -7.57 -37.72
CA PRO A 462 -14.19 -6.48 -38.40
C PRO A 462 -15.03 -5.81 -39.50
N VAL A 463 -14.71 -4.56 -39.84
CA VAL A 463 -15.39 -3.80 -40.90
C VAL A 463 -14.44 -2.91 -41.69
N ALA A 464 -14.71 -2.75 -42.99
CA ALA A 464 -14.01 -1.79 -43.83
C ALA A 464 -14.64 -0.40 -43.67
N HIS A 465 -13.83 0.64 -43.59
CA HIS A 465 -14.29 1.99 -43.32
C HIS A 465 -13.45 3.03 -44.07
N THR A 466 -14.09 4.05 -44.64
CA THR A 466 -13.37 5.19 -45.24
C THR A 466 -13.39 6.37 -44.27
N LEU A 467 -12.21 6.71 -43.72
CA LEU A 467 -12.03 7.85 -42.82
C LEU A 467 -12.39 9.17 -43.53
N ARG A 468 -12.66 10.23 -42.75
CA ARG A 468 -13.08 11.56 -43.28
C ARG A 468 -12.06 12.16 -44.25
N ASP A 469 -10.80 11.79 -44.13
CA ASP A 469 -9.71 12.24 -45.00
C ASP A 469 -9.50 11.36 -46.25
N GLY A 470 -10.38 10.37 -46.47
CA GLY A 470 -10.31 9.43 -47.58
C GLY A 470 -9.43 8.21 -47.35
N THR A 471 -8.73 8.10 -46.22
CA THR A 471 -7.94 6.90 -45.91
C THR A 471 -8.85 5.69 -45.72
N ARG A 472 -8.56 4.62 -46.47
CA ARG A 472 -9.26 3.34 -46.30
C ARG A 472 -8.69 2.60 -45.09
N ALA A 473 -9.53 2.36 -44.11
CA ALA A 473 -9.20 1.69 -42.88
C ALA A 473 -9.95 0.35 -42.75
N ARG A 474 -9.34 -0.58 -42.02
CA ARG A 474 -10.00 -1.74 -41.44
C ARG A 474 -10.09 -1.51 -39.94
N VAL A 475 -11.30 -1.62 -39.41
CA VAL A 475 -11.57 -1.56 -37.97
C VAL A 475 -11.80 -2.98 -37.48
N ARG A 476 -11.08 -3.40 -36.45
CA ARG A 476 -11.15 -4.78 -35.94
C ARG A 476 -10.80 -4.85 -34.47
N VAL A 477 -11.16 -5.96 -33.84
CA VAL A 477 -10.66 -6.30 -32.51
C VAL A 477 -9.13 -6.44 -32.58
N MET A 478 -8.46 -5.93 -31.56
CA MET A 478 -7.02 -6.05 -31.37
C MET A 478 -6.61 -7.51 -31.26
N ARG A 479 -5.40 -7.85 -31.73
CA ARG A 479 -4.81 -9.17 -31.52
C ARG A 479 -3.87 -9.12 -30.30
N PRO A 480 -3.73 -10.20 -29.51
CA PRO A 480 -2.86 -10.21 -28.33
C PRO A 480 -1.39 -9.87 -28.62
N ASP A 481 -0.88 -10.21 -29.81
CA ASP A 481 0.49 -9.89 -30.25
C ASP A 481 0.72 -8.41 -30.58
N GLU A 482 -0.33 -7.57 -30.50
CA GLU A 482 -0.26 -6.13 -30.78
C GLU A 482 -0.05 -5.27 -29.51
N SER A 483 -0.06 -5.87 -28.33
CA SER A 483 0.04 -5.14 -27.04
C SER A 483 1.26 -4.25 -26.95
N GLU A 484 2.43 -4.75 -27.39
CA GLU A 484 3.66 -3.96 -27.43
C GLU A 484 3.55 -2.73 -28.36
N ALA A 485 2.93 -2.90 -29.53
CA ALA A 485 2.80 -1.82 -30.51
C ALA A 485 1.82 -0.74 -30.03
N VAL A 486 0.74 -1.15 -29.36
CA VAL A 486 -0.22 -0.22 -28.73
C VAL A 486 0.41 0.49 -27.54
N TYR A 487 1.14 -0.23 -26.69
CA TYR A 487 1.84 0.36 -25.56
C TYR A 487 2.89 1.38 -26.00
N ALA A 488 3.66 1.08 -27.06
CA ALA A 488 4.60 2.03 -27.64
C ALA A 488 3.91 3.32 -28.14
N LEU A 489 2.74 3.19 -28.76
CA LEU A 489 1.92 4.32 -29.20
C LEU A 489 1.40 5.15 -28.00
N PHE A 490 0.99 4.48 -26.92
CA PHE A 490 0.57 5.13 -25.68
C PHE A 490 1.71 5.92 -25.01
N LEU A 491 2.89 5.30 -24.87
CA LEU A 491 4.08 5.96 -24.31
C LEU A 491 4.53 7.16 -25.15
N GLU A 492 4.43 7.07 -26.48
CA GLU A 492 4.70 8.20 -27.35
C GLU A 492 3.74 9.36 -27.07
N ALA A 493 2.44 9.09 -26.92
CA ALA A 493 1.45 10.10 -26.59
C ALA A 493 1.69 10.72 -25.21
N ALA A 494 1.99 9.92 -24.18
CA ALA A 494 2.30 10.38 -22.82
C ALA A 494 3.54 11.28 -22.80
N ARG A 495 4.65 10.84 -23.41
CA ARG A 495 5.91 11.61 -23.50
C ARG A 495 5.75 12.92 -24.27
N ALA A 496 4.84 12.94 -25.24
CA ALA A 496 4.51 14.15 -26.00
C ALA A 496 3.47 15.05 -25.30
N GLY A 497 3.00 14.70 -24.09
CA GLY A 497 2.02 15.46 -23.33
C GLY A 497 0.62 15.45 -23.95
N ARG A 498 0.28 14.43 -24.74
CA ARG A 498 -0.96 14.36 -25.55
C ARG A 498 -2.11 13.65 -24.82
N GLY A 499 -2.37 14.07 -23.59
CA GLY A 499 -3.55 13.66 -22.83
C GLY A 499 -3.42 12.44 -21.93
N TYR A 500 -2.23 11.84 -21.86
CA TYR A 500 -1.93 10.72 -20.96
C TYR A 500 -0.80 11.08 -20.02
N SER A 501 -0.80 10.48 -18.83
CA SER A 501 0.25 10.76 -17.87
C SER A 501 1.56 10.09 -18.26
N VAL A 502 2.68 10.79 -18.03
CA VAL A 502 4.01 10.12 -17.97
C VAL A 502 4.09 9.13 -16.82
N ASP A 503 3.22 9.37 -15.84
CA ASP A 503 2.85 8.55 -14.71
C ASP A 503 2.31 7.17 -15.11
N GLU A 504 1.32 7.16 -16.01
CA GLU A 504 0.13 6.29 -15.95
C GLU A 504 0.43 4.78 -15.93
N THR A 505 1.25 4.34 -16.87
CA THR A 505 1.63 2.94 -17.09
C THR A 505 3.12 2.88 -17.39
N LEU A 506 3.89 2.37 -16.44
CA LEU A 506 5.36 2.41 -16.50
C LEU A 506 5.94 1.18 -17.18
N THR A 507 5.21 0.06 -17.09
CA THR A 507 5.54 -1.20 -17.76
C THR A 507 4.44 -1.63 -18.72
N LEU A 508 4.80 -2.53 -19.64
CA LEU A 508 3.82 -3.17 -20.53
C LEU A 508 2.81 -4.01 -19.75
N ASP A 509 3.25 -4.65 -18.67
CA ASP A 509 2.39 -5.46 -17.82
C ASP A 509 1.34 -4.58 -17.14
N ASP A 510 1.75 -3.46 -16.54
CA ASP A 510 0.79 -2.50 -15.95
C ASP A 510 -0.22 -1.98 -17.00
N PHE A 511 0.25 -1.69 -18.22
CA PHE A 511 -0.61 -1.26 -19.31
C PHE A 511 -1.60 -2.35 -19.73
N THR A 512 -1.13 -3.59 -19.80
CA THR A 512 -1.94 -4.74 -20.20
C THR A 512 -3.02 -5.01 -19.16
N ASP A 513 -2.61 -5.09 -17.90
CA ASP A 513 -3.51 -5.30 -16.77
C ASP A 513 -4.57 -4.20 -16.74
N TRP A 514 -4.16 -2.92 -16.79
CA TRP A 514 -5.08 -1.81 -16.59
C TRP A 514 -5.99 -1.50 -17.80
N PHE A 515 -5.46 -1.53 -19.03
CA PHE A 515 -6.18 -1.02 -20.21
C PHE A 515 -6.59 -2.07 -21.23
N LEU A 516 -6.04 -3.29 -21.14
CA LEU A 516 -6.30 -4.35 -22.11
C LEU A 516 -7.13 -5.50 -21.52
N LEU A 517 -6.78 -5.99 -20.33
CA LEU A 517 -7.56 -7.04 -19.67
C LEU A 517 -8.94 -6.50 -19.28
N ASP A 518 -9.98 -7.32 -19.49
CA ASP A 518 -11.39 -6.94 -19.29
C ASP A 518 -11.92 -5.78 -20.16
N HIS A 519 -11.17 -5.35 -21.17
CA HIS A 519 -11.57 -4.28 -22.07
C HIS A 519 -11.88 -4.76 -23.50
N TYR A 520 -12.70 -3.99 -24.20
CA TYR A 520 -12.94 -4.16 -25.64
C TYR A 520 -11.93 -3.34 -26.45
N ASN A 521 -10.87 -4.02 -26.87
CA ASN A 521 -9.71 -3.42 -27.55
C ASN A 521 -9.89 -3.40 -29.07
N ILE A 522 -9.81 -2.22 -29.69
CA ILE A 522 -10.09 -2.01 -31.12
C ILE A 522 -8.89 -1.35 -31.79
N VAL A 523 -8.45 -1.93 -32.90
CA VAL A 523 -7.40 -1.39 -33.78
C VAL A 523 -8.02 -0.86 -35.06
N TRP A 524 -7.58 0.35 -35.43
CA TRP A 524 -7.83 0.96 -36.73
C TRP A 524 -6.54 0.85 -37.53
N GLU A 525 -6.55 0.15 -38.65
CA GLU A 525 -5.36 -0.02 -39.51
C GLU A 525 -5.67 0.38 -40.95
N GLU A 526 -4.67 0.82 -41.70
CA GLU A 526 -4.81 1.03 -43.14
C GLU A 526 -5.13 -0.29 -43.84
N ALA A 527 -6.13 -0.27 -44.72
CA ALA A 527 -6.64 -1.47 -45.38
C ALA A 527 -5.58 -2.18 -46.26
N ASP A 528 -4.65 -1.41 -46.84
CA ASP A 528 -3.64 -1.92 -47.78
C ASP A 528 -2.31 -2.29 -47.12
N SER A 529 -1.85 -1.48 -46.16
CA SER A 529 -0.52 -1.64 -45.54
C SER A 529 -0.57 -2.37 -44.20
N HIS A 530 -1.76 -2.53 -43.61
CA HIS A 530 -1.96 -2.99 -42.23
C HIS A 530 -1.25 -2.12 -41.17
N ARG A 531 -0.86 -0.89 -41.54
CA ARG A 531 -0.28 0.05 -40.58
C ARG A 531 -1.36 0.55 -39.64
N MET A 532 -1.16 0.39 -38.33
CA MET A 532 -2.05 0.94 -37.31
C MET A 532 -2.14 2.46 -37.43
N ILE A 533 -3.36 2.98 -37.52
CA ILE A 533 -3.73 4.40 -37.55
C ILE A 533 -4.02 4.88 -36.13
N ALA A 534 -4.80 4.09 -35.39
CA ALA A 534 -5.29 4.43 -34.06
C ALA A 534 -5.64 3.18 -33.26
N PHE A 535 -5.75 3.37 -31.95
CA PHE A 535 -6.21 2.38 -31.00
C PHE A 535 -7.29 3.01 -30.12
N THR A 536 -8.32 2.22 -29.82
CA THR A 536 -9.34 2.58 -28.84
C THR A 536 -9.63 1.38 -27.94
N SER A 537 -9.79 1.62 -26.65
CA SER A 537 -10.22 0.63 -25.67
C SER A 537 -11.51 1.11 -25.01
N ILE A 538 -12.44 0.21 -24.72
CA ILE A 538 -13.69 0.50 -24.01
C ILE A 538 -13.75 -0.45 -22.81
N GLY A 539 -13.69 0.10 -21.61
CA GLY A 539 -13.83 -0.65 -20.36
C GLY A 539 -14.84 -0.03 -19.41
N ASP A 540 -15.05 -0.71 -18.30
CA ASP A 540 -15.87 -0.20 -17.21
C ASP A 540 -15.24 1.06 -16.59
N GLU A 541 -16.08 2.00 -16.16
CA GLU A 541 -15.56 3.22 -15.52
C GLU A 541 -14.97 2.92 -14.12
N PRO A 542 -13.75 3.40 -13.81
CA PRO A 542 -13.02 3.04 -12.58
C PRO A 542 -13.62 3.60 -11.28
N CYS A 543 -14.51 4.59 -11.36
CA CYS A 543 -15.23 5.14 -10.19
C CYS A 543 -16.62 4.51 -9.98
N LYS A 544 -16.92 3.36 -10.60
CA LYS A 544 -18.19 2.68 -10.43
C LYS A 544 -18.30 2.15 -9.00
N ARG A 545 -19.49 2.26 -8.42
CA ARG A 545 -19.82 1.78 -7.08
C ARG A 545 -20.89 0.68 -7.17
N SER A 546 -20.74 -0.17 -8.19
CA SER A 546 -21.65 -1.24 -8.56
C SER A 546 -20.87 -2.28 -9.36
N SER A 547 -21.16 -3.55 -9.13
CA SER A 547 -20.58 -4.66 -9.90
C SER A 547 -20.95 -4.54 -11.38
N LYS A 548 -22.17 -4.06 -11.67
CA LYS A 548 -22.66 -3.82 -13.03
C LYS A 548 -22.32 -2.41 -13.50
N ALA A 549 -21.44 -2.30 -14.49
CA ALA A 549 -21.17 -1.00 -15.10
C ALA A 549 -22.33 -0.55 -15.99
N VAL A 550 -22.89 0.61 -15.68
CA VAL A 550 -23.95 1.26 -16.48
C VAL A 550 -23.36 2.17 -17.56
N GLY A 551 -22.12 2.59 -17.38
CA GLY A 551 -21.35 3.36 -18.36
C GLY A 551 -19.90 2.93 -18.42
N CYS A 552 -19.28 3.21 -19.56
CA CYS A 552 -17.90 2.88 -19.86
C CYS A 552 -16.99 4.11 -19.88
N ASP A 553 -15.68 3.88 -19.85
CA ASP A 553 -14.63 4.88 -20.03
C ASP A 553 -13.74 4.50 -21.23
N PRO A 554 -13.87 5.20 -22.37
CA PRO A 554 -13.09 4.89 -23.55
C PRO A 554 -11.73 5.57 -23.54
N LEU A 555 -10.68 4.79 -23.83
CA LEU A 555 -9.34 5.26 -24.14
C LEU A 555 -9.18 5.44 -25.65
N LEU A 556 -8.52 6.52 -26.10
CA LEU A 556 -8.28 6.78 -27.52
C LEU A 556 -6.87 7.31 -27.79
N VAL A 557 -6.14 6.67 -28.70
CA VAL A 557 -4.84 7.19 -29.15
C VAL A 557 -4.73 7.12 -30.67
N VAL A 558 -4.29 8.22 -31.28
CA VAL A 558 -4.09 8.37 -32.72
C VAL A 558 -2.61 8.52 -32.99
N ARG A 559 -2.08 7.79 -33.97
CA ARG A 559 -0.68 7.97 -34.38
C ARG A 559 -0.41 9.43 -34.81
N PRO A 560 0.76 9.99 -34.46
CA PRO A 560 1.08 11.40 -34.75
C PRO A 560 0.88 11.80 -36.22
N GLU A 561 1.28 10.95 -37.16
CA GLU A 561 1.19 11.19 -38.60
C GLU A 561 -0.25 11.19 -39.14
N TYR A 562 -1.21 10.68 -38.37
CA TYR A 562 -2.65 10.74 -38.65
C TYR A 562 -3.37 11.83 -37.85
N SER A 563 -2.65 12.55 -36.99
CA SER A 563 -3.22 13.64 -36.19
C SER A 563 -3.63 14.83 -37.07
N ASN A 564 -4.59 15.63 -36.59
CA ASN A 564 -5.16 16.78 -37.30
C ASN A 564 -5.91 16.45 -38.61
N ARG A 565 -6.20 15.18 -38.88
CA ARG A 565 -6.98 14.74 -40.07
C ARG A 565 -8.47 14.49 -39.75
N GLY A 566 -8.94 14.95 -38.59
CA GLY A 566 -10.31 14.72 -38.12
C GLY A 566 -10.59 13.32 -37.56
N ILE A 567 -9.59 12.42 -37.57
CA ILE A 567 -9.71 11.02 -37.15
C ILE A 567 -10.15 10.89 -35.69
N GLY A 568 -9.59 11.68 -34.77
CA GLY A 568 -9.98 11.61 -33.35
C GLY A 568 -11.49 11.79 -33.13
N GLY A 569 -12.12 12.69 -33.88
CA GLY A 569 -13.57 12.90 -33.76
C GLY A 569 -14.36 11.71 -34.27
N GLU A 570 -13.89 11.10 -35.35
CA GLU A 570 -14.48 9.89 -35.91
C GLU A 570 -14.35 8.68 -34.97
N LEU A 571 -13.24 8.58 -34.22
CA LEU A 571 -13.08 7.56 -33.19
C LEU A 571 -14.05 7.74 -32.02
N VAL A 572 -14.30 8.98 -31.57
CA VAL A 572 -15.31 9.24 -30.53
C VAL A 572 -16.70 8.82 -31.01
N ASP A 573 -17.07 9.18 -32.25
CA ASP A 573 -18.37 8.79 -32.84
C ASP A 573 -18.51 7.24 -32.89
N ALA A 574 -17.43 6.55 -33.26
CA ALA A 574 -17.40 5.09 -33.29
C ALA A 574 -17.48 4.47 -31.89
N ASN A 575 -16.75 4.99 -30.90
CA ASN A 575 -16.80 4.49 -29.53
C ASN A 575 -18.17 4.65 -28.88
N GLU A 576 -18.88 5.76 -29.11
CA GLU A 576 -20.27 5.92 -28.68
C GLU A 576 -21.16 4.80 -29.22
N SER A 577 -20.98 4.48 -30.51
CA SER A 577 -21.74 3.43 -31.18
C SER A 577 -21.40 2.03 -30.66
N PHE A 578 -20.11 1.72 -30.48
CA PHE A 578 -19.67 0.44 -29.95
C PHE A 578 -20.12 0.26 -28.50
N ALA A 579 -20.03 1.30 -27.67
CA ALA A 579 -20.51 1.25 -26.29
C ALA A 579 -21.99 0.85 -26.20
N VAL A 580 -22.86 1.39 -27.08
CA VAL A 580 -24.27 0.97 -27.15
C VAL A 580 -24.42 -0.51 -27.51
N GLN A 581 -23.65 -1.01 -28.50
CA GLN A 581 -23.69 -2.42 -28.89
C GLN A 581 -23.26 -3.35 -27.75
N LEU A 582 -22.33 -2.88 -26.91
CA LEU A 582 -21.83 -3.59 -25.74
C LEU A 582 -22.78 -3.49 -24.53
N GLY A 583 -23.90 -2.76 -24.66
CA GLY A 583 -24.92 -2.65 -23.62
C GLY A 583 -24.69 -1.51 -22.62
N TYR A 584 -23.66 -0.68 -22.82
CA TYR A 584 -23.47 0.52 -22.00
C TYR A 584 -24.53 1.58 -22.35
N THR A 585 -24.94 2.34 -21.34
CA THR A 585 -25.97 3.39 -21.49
C THR A 585 -25.41 4.80 -21.36
N ALA A 586 -24.14 4.92 -20.99
CA ALA A 586 -23.43 6.18 -20.83
C ALA A 586 -21.95 6.03 -21.12
N ILE A 587 -21.30 7.13 -21.52
CA ILE A 587 -19.85 7.29 -21.46
C ILE A 587 -19.52 8.29 -20.36
N ARG A 588 -18.55 7.94 -19.53
CA ARG A 588 -17.82 8.88 -18.69
C ARG A 588 -16.40 8.96 -19.21
N SER A 589 -15.81 10.15 -19.17
CA SER A 589 -14.42 10.32 -19.60
C SER A 589 -13.76 11.40 -18.77
N ASP A 590 -12.52 11.15 -18.37
CA ASP A 590 -11.71 12.05 -17.59
C ASP A 590 -10.54 12.59 -18.45
N THR A 591 -10.63 13.86 -18.84
CA THR A 591 -9.70 14.47 -19.79
C THR A 591 -8.81 15.51 -19.08
N PRO A 592 -7.47 15.42 -19.16
CA PRO A 592 -6.61 16.47 -18.62
C PRO A 592 -6.95 17.82 -19.25
N ILE A 593 -7.12 18.86 -18.45
CA ILE A 593 -7.62 20.16 -18.93
C ILE A 593 -6.72 20.80 -20.00
N VAL A 594 -5.42 20.44 -19.99
CA VAL A 594 -4.43 20.86 -20.98
C VAL A 594 -4.57 20.17 -22.33
N ASN A 595 -5.33 19.07 -22.42
CA ASN A 595 -5.68 18.43 -23.69
C ASN A 595 -6.87 19.14 -24.35
N HIS A 596 -6.67 20.39 -24.75
CA HIS A 596 -7.71 21.24 -25.32
C HIS A 596 -8.40 20.61 -26.54
N ARG A 597 -7.67 19.83 -27.35
CA ARG A 597 -8.23 19.15 -28.53
C ARG A 597 -9.30 18.13 -28.13
N MET A 598 -9.03 17.30 -27.12
CA MET A 598 -10.01 16.35 -26.61
C MET A 598 -11.18 17.07 -25.95
N CYS A 599 -10.92 18.10 -25.13
CA CYS A 599 -11.95 18.92 -24.48
C CYS A 599 -12.91 19.57 -25.50
N ASP A 600 -12.38 20.17 -26.56
CA ASP A 600 -13.18 20.75 -27.65
C ASP A 600 -13.98 19.69 -28.40
N MET A 601 -13.38 18.51 -28.60
CA MET A 601 -13.95 17.41 -29.36
C MET A 601 -15.16 16.79 -28.65
N ILE A 602 -15.07 16.57 -27.34
CA ILE A 602 -16.17 16.05 -26.52
C ILE A 602 -17.24 17.13 -26.29
N GLY A 603 -16.84 18.39 -26.10
CA GLY A 603 -17.78 19.51 -25.97
C GLY A 603 -18.69 19.67 -27.21
N LYS A 604 -18.12 19.55 -28.42
CA LYS A 604 -18.89 19.57 -29.68
C LYS A 604 -19.84 18.38 -29.85
N ARG A 605 -19.67 17.31 -29.08
CA ARG A 605 -20.48 16.08 -29.13
C ARG A 605 -21.53 15.99 -28.03
N GLY A 606 -21.73 17.09 -27.29
CA GLY A 606 -22.76 17.15 -26.25
C GLY A 606 -22.39 16.42 -24.96
N TYR A 607 -21.10 16.15 -24.73
CA TYR A 607 -20.65 15.73 -23.40
C TYR A 607 -20.86 16.88 -22.42
N SER A 608 -21.48 16.58 -21.29
CA SER A 608 -21.60 17.53 -20.18
C SER A 608 -20.37 17.45 -19.31
N ILE A 609 -19.79 18.60 -18.94
CA ILE A 609 -18.80 18.64 -17.87
C ILE A 609 -19.56 18.44 -16.55
N VAL A 610 -19.20 17.39 -15.83
CA VAL A 610 -19.84 17.04 -14.56
C VAL A 610 -18.91 17.24 -13.35
N GLY A 611 -17.65 17.63 -13.59
CA GLY A 611 -16.71 17.99 -12.55
C GLY A 611 -15.31 18.28 -13.04
N VAL A 612 -14.45 18.66 -12.10
CA VAL A 612 -13.01 18.87 -12.30
C VAL A 612 -12.27 18.29 -11.09
N LEU A 613 -11.45 17.27 -11.29
CA LEU A 613 -10.58 16.72 -10.25
C LEU A 613 -9.27 17.52 -10.22
N PRO A 614 -8.96 18.20 -9.11
CA PRO A 614 -7.75 19.01 -9.04
C PRO A 614 -6.49 18.15 -8.87
N ASN A 615 -5.38 18.57 -9.48
CA ASN A 615 -4.05 17.98 -9.32
C ASN A 615 -3.98 16.45 -9.50
N CYS A 616 -4.71 15.95 -10.50
CA CYS A 616 -5.03 14.53 -10.60
C CYS A 616 -4.09 13.76 -11.54
N ILE A 617 -3.37 14.45 -12.43
CA ILE A 617 -2.55 13.81 -13.48
C ILE A 617 -1.28 14.59 -13.80
N ASN A 618 -0.17 13.88 -14.06
CA ASN A 618 1.13 14.48 -14.41
C ASN A 618 1.37 14.40 -15.92
N ILE A 619 1.35 15.53 -16.63
CA ILE A 619 1.47 15.59 -18.09
C ILE A 619 2.85 16.14 -18.48
N ALA A 620 3.53 15.47 -19.42
CA ALA A 620 4.82 15.92 -19.94
C ALA A 620 4.75 17.38 -20.44
N GLY A 621 5.67 18.23 -19.94
CA GLY A 621 5.73 19.64 -20.29
C GLY A 621 4.72 20.56 -19.57
N HIS A 622 3.78 19.99 -18.81
CA HIS A 622 2.77 20.75 -18.05
C HIS A 622 2.81 20.49 -16.55
N GLY A 623 3.45 19.40 -16.10
CA GLY A 623 3.48 18.99 -14.70
C GLY A 623 2.13 18.43 -14.24
N ILE A 624 1.82 18.60 -12.96
CA ILE A 624 0.56 18.15 -12.37
C ILE A 624 -0.56 19.11 -12.77
N VAL A 625 -1.63 18.56 -13.33
CA VAL A 625 -2.76 19.33 -13.86
C VAL A 625 -4.10 18.72 -13.43
N ASP A 626 -5.14 19.52 -13.59
CA ASP A 626 -6.52 19.13 -13.32
C ASP A 626 -7.09 18.24 -14.43
N VAL A 627 -8.08 17.42 -14.08
CA VAL A 627 -8.79 16.53 -14.99
C VAL A 627 -10.27 16.92 -15.05
N LEU A 628 -10.79 17.16 -16.25
CA LEU A 628 -12.20 17.39 -16.50
C LEU A 628 -12.95 16.05 -16.51
N CYS A 629 -13.93 15.88 -15.62
CA CYS A 629 -14.85 14.74 -15.67
C CYS A 629 -16.03 15.10 -16.57
N THR A 630 -16.29 14.27 -17.57
CA THR A 630 -17.39 14.46 -18.52
C THR A 630 -18.32 13.26 -18.58
N TYR A 631 -19.56 13.52 -18.96
CA TYR A 631 -20.61 12.51 -19.06
C TYR A 631 -21.42 12.71 -20.35
N LYS A 632 -21.76 11.60 -21.00
CA LYS A 632 -22.73 11.57 -22.10
C LYS A 632 -23.67 10.38 -21.92
N ASN A 633 -24.97 10.65 -21.99
CA ASN A 633 -25.98 9.60 -22.08
C ASN A 633 -26.02 9.06 -23.52
N LEU A 634 -26.05 7.74 -23.69
CA LEU A 634 -26.01 7.10 -25.01
C LEU A 634 -27.40 6.77 -25.59
N LYS A 635 -28.50 7.17 -24.95
CA LYS A 635 -29.85 6.93 -25.47
C LYS A 635 -30.07 7.45 -26.90
N ASP A 636 -29.39 8.55 -27.25
CA ASP A 636 -29.49 9.19 -28.57
C ASP A 636 -28.29 8.89 -29.48
N ALA A 637 -27.37 8.01 -29.04
CA ALA A 637 -26.20 7.65 -29.83
C ALA A 637 -26.64 6.93 -31.11
N GLN A 638 -26.04 7.34 -32.23
CA GLN A 638 -26.34 6.75 -33.53
C GLN A 638 -25.55 5.44 -33.69
N PRO A 639 -26.08 4.44 -34.42
CA PRO A 639 -25.31 3.27 -34.79
C PRO A 639 -24.07 3.65 -35.61
N PHE A 640 -23.01 2.86 -35.47
CA PHE A 640 -21.84 3.01 -36.32
C PHE A 640 -22.21 2.59 -37.74
N VAL A 641 -22.17 3.53 -38.68
CA VAL A 641 -22.42 3.27 -40.10
C VAL A 641 -21.08 3.37 -40.83
N PRO A 642 -20.51 2.24 -41.30
CA PRO A 642 -19.31 2.26 -42.12
C PRO A 642 -19.49 3.13 -43.37
N ARG A 643 -18.47 3.91 -43.73
CA ARG A 643 -18.50 4.67 -44.99
C ARG A 643 -17.92 3.83 -46.12
N ASP A 644 -18.81 3.30 -46.94
CA ASP A 644 -18.44 2.71 -48.22
C ASP A 644 -17.91 3.81 -49.14
N GLY A 645 -16.65 3.69 -49.56
CA GLY A 645 -15.93 4.71 -50.34
C GLY A 645 -16.56 5.10 -51.70
N ALA A 646 -17.74 4.58 -52.05
CA ALA A 646 -18.46 4.85 -53.28
C ALA A 646 -19.37 6.09 -53.25
N GLY A 647 -19.57 6.73 -52.09
CA GLY A 647 -20.56 7.81 -51.94
C GLY A 647 -20.14 9.02 -51.11
N ALA A 648 -18.86 9.18 -50.76
CA ALA A 648 -18.43 10.34 -49.97
C ALA A 648 -18.75 11.64 -50.75
N PRO A 649 -19.62 12.52 -50.24
CA PRO A 649 -19.88 13.81 -50.88
C PRO A 649 -18.54 14.53 -50.98
N THR A 650 -18.17 14.90 -52.20
CA THR A 650 -16.95 15.64 -52.48
C THR A 650 -16.96 16.88 -51.59
N VAL A 651 -16.03 16.97 -50.63
CA VAL A 651 -15.91 18.10 -49.71
C VAL A 651 -15.42 19.30 -50.52
N SER A 652 -16.33 19.94 -51.25
CA SER A 652 -16.09 21.25 -51.84
C SER A 652 -16.62 22.30 -50.86
N LYS A 653 -15.68 22.93 -50.14
CA LYS A 653 -15.85 24.09 -49.25
C LYS A 653 -16.34 23.79 -47.83
N LEU A 654 -15.38 23.55 -46.95
CA LEU A 654 -15.34 24.09 -45.58
C LEU A 654 -14.17 25.05 -45.49
#